data_AF-A0A1Y4UWW1-F1
#
_entry.id   AF-A0A1Y4UWW1-F1
#
_cell.length_a   1.000
_cell.length_b   1.000
_cell.length_c   1.000
_cell.angle_alpha   90.00
_cell.angle_beta   90.00
_cell.angle_gamma   90.00
#
_symmetry.space_group_name_H-M   'P 1'
#
loop_
_entity.id
_entity.type
_entity.pdbx_description
1 polymer ?
#
loop_
_entity_poly.entity_id
_entity_poly.type
_entity_poly.pdbx_seq_one_letter_code
_entity_poly.pdbx_strand_id
1 'polypeptide(L)'
;MKKILIENLSISTRSRHILHKLGIETVDQLMETKIEIIAEQKNVGAKTVSEIENIMNKLNTGEILLTDLDEQTDYMKEVCFSSDQLLELSKHSISELGLSIRAYNALNCAGYVTLDKVAVLKEEDLAEVKNIGRKSVNDILQSMEIWLNENMISVEKITTSDEIKIDSEVEEYFYRLSILLLPFRQIYWYQLYKYAEKAELLDRIIYGGFDQIFSDNIIALLEIPDLREDLVTFFLKLAPDGVIEMNELEKKILCQDLEFNKDILFNKFCDGTICIEINGYIFLKRSNITDFMAQESDKEKREFGIMGKRLDGDSLQSIALDYGITREGARQIIKRTVHKFPLLWEDYFKEPFEFFRLSKEEFSNAFSIYGEIQYEYLMIKYIKGKEKLTENSIKKYDGKFVNRLKDFLQEKTLRYDKQNVSRTEMIYRVLLSNSERAMSMNEFETAYYAYLDTKGYSRTRLKINMRTVTNFLRNAKHIVFNEQNRVRYCDADYYQLWENIDFNQYNNLVISSNRIFADYRELMEELDIRDGYELFYVIKSSLEDWNKDDFEINCRRVPVIIFGEGDEAVQAVRFLKEISPVDYYDYYQAYEERYGIHKESAQGNPTISNALSVYYIGGQYVIDVPAIDERDVDGFKKMLSTKKIWFRDDLEKVFENICVHSSGDALNAAALKRIGYSLNAGYAYNVEYGSMSNFFDMEIFTGDVVDMNELDRRLTTLPVFISALEKKKNSLEYIEIAPKILMDIECVKQNYGITIEEIKRLQRWILSVCEDKYFNAHSLWNSIKDESIIQKLQTNEWMCTCIFRQQEEIFSLSVAGGIILAKNSTALSLSNICEWIVEKKGKMTVQNLTNTVNDMFNTNIPYYKIAEKLKSGGSWKNCVTDSFDDYIDTLMMGAEEEVDLFQEEFF
;
A
#
# COMPACT_ATOMS: atom_id res chain seq x y z
N MET A 1 -61.49 -70.10 -4.43
CA MET A 1 -60.48 -69.02 -4.56
C MET A 1 -61.22 -67.71 -4.49
N LYS A 2 -60.82 -66.81 -3.59
CA LYS A 2 -61.28 -65.42 -3.59
C LYS A 2 -60.86 -64.79 -4.93
N LYS A 3 -61.75 -64.01 -5.54
CA LYS A 3 -61.47 -63.33 -6.80
C LYS A 3 -60.68 -62.06 -6.48
N ILE A 4 -59.41 -61.99 -6.89
CA ILE A 4 -58.57 -60.80 -6.70
C ILE A 4 -58.98 -59.74 -7.73
N LEU A 5 -59.32 -58.53 -7.27
CA LEU A 5 -59.73 -57.42 -8.14
C LEU A 5 -58.55 -56.79 -8.87
N ILE A 6 -58.76 -56.31 -10.09
CA ILE A 6 -57.73 -55.57 -10.86
C ILE A 6 -57.35 -54.23 -10.22
N GLU A 7 -58.14 -53.74 -9.24
CA GLU A 7 -57.83 -52.52 -8.50
C GLU A 7 -56.55 -52.63 -7.66
N ASN A 8 -56.22 -53.86 -7.23
CA ASN A 8 -55.02 -54.15 -6.45
C ASN A 8 -53.74 -54.21 -7.32
N LEU A 9 -53.87 -54.09 -8.64
CA LEU A 9 -52.72 -54.00 -9.54
C LEU A 9 -52.24 -52.55 -9.65
N SER A 10 -50.93 -52.36 -9.54
CA SER A 10 -50.23 -51.07 -9.75
C SER A 10 -50.20 -50.67 -11.24
N ILE A 11 -51.38 -50.42 -11.83
CA ILE A 11 -51.57 -49.96 -13.22
C ILE A 11 -51.99 -48.50 -13.30
N SER A 12 -51.66 -47.86 -14.43
CA SER A 12 -52.17 -46.53 -14.76
C SER A 12 -53.70 -46.50 -14.82
N THR A 13 -54.28 -45.34 -14.48
CA THR A 13 -55.73 -45.08 -14.56
C THR A 13 -56.30 -45.34 -15.94
N ARG A 14 -55.52 -45.12 -16.99
CA ARG A 14 -55.92 -45.40 -18.38
C ARG A 14 -56.06 -46.91 -18.62
N SER A 15 -55.08 -47.70 -18.20
CA SER A 15 -55.10 -49.16 -18.28
C SER A 15 -56.26 -49.74 -17.48
N ARG A 16 -56.50 -49.25 -16.26
CA ARG A 16 -57.64 -49.66 -15.41
C ARG A 16 -58.98 -49.38 -16.08
N HIS A 17 -59.16 -48.18 -16.65
CA HIS A 17 -60.40 -47.81 -17.32
C HIS A 17 -60.69 -48.68 -18.55
N ILE A 18 -59.66 -49.09 -19.30
CA ILE A 18 -59.78 -49.98 -20.44
C ILE A 18 -60.20 -51.40 -20.01
N LEU A 19 -59.61 -51.92 -18.93
CA LEU A 19 -59.96 -53.23 -18.39
C LEU A 19 -61.40 -53.28 -17.88
N HIS A 20 -61.86 -52.27 -17.14
CA HIS A 20 -63.28 -52.17 -16.73
C HIS A 20 -64.22 -52.06 -17.94
N LYS A 21 -63.83 -51.32 -18.99
CA LYS A 21 -64.64 -51.21 -20.22
C LYS A 21 -64.79 -52.55 -20.95
N LEU A 22 -63.83 -53.45 -20.78
CA LEU A 22 -63.86 -54.83 -21.29
C LEU A 22 -64.61 -55.80 -20.38
N GLY A 23 -65.12 -55.35 -19.23
CA GLY A 23 -65.76 -56.21 -18.22
C GLY A 23 -64.77 -57.09 -17.46
N ILE A 24 -63.48 -56.74 -17.47
CA ILE A 24 -62.44 -57.43 -16.71
C ILE A 24 -62.35 -56.75 -15.35
N GLU A 25 -62.83 -57.43 -14.32
CA GLU A 25 -62.86 -56.94 -12.94
C GLU A 25 -61.88 -57.70 -12.05
N THR A 26 -61.44 -58.90 -12.46
CA THR A 26 -60.55 -59.75 -11.67
C THR A 26 -59.23 -60.08 -12.38
N VAL A 27 -58.19 -60.35 -11.60
CA VAL A 27 -56.87 -60.79 -12.11
C VAL A 27 -57.01 -62.09 -12.90
N ASP A 28 -57.87 -63.01 -12.47
CA ASP A 28 -58.15 -64.25 -13.21
C ASP A 28 -58.71 -63.96 -14.61
N GLN A 29 -59.68 -63.03 -14.72
CA GLN A 29 -60.24 -62.61 -16.00
C GLN A 29 -59.20 -61.91 -16.89
N LEU A 30 -58.27 -61.17 -16.29
CA LEU A 30 -57.17 -60.54 -17.00
C LEU A 30 -56.21 -61.59 -17.59
N MET A 31 -55.88 -62.63 -16.82
CA MET A 31 -54.97 -63.70 -17.27
C MET A 31 -55.59 -64.60 -18.34
N GLU A 32 -56.92 -64.75 -18.36
CA GLU A 32 -57.66 -65.47 -19.40
C GLU A 32 -57.84 -64.65 -20.70
N THR A 33 -57.68 -63.32 -20.62
CA THR A 33 -57.86 -62.43 -21.76
C THR A 33 -56.60 -62.37 -22.63
N LYS A 34 -56.75 -62.63 -23.92
CA LYS A 34 -55.67 -62.47 -24.90
C LYS A 34 -55.33 -60.99 -25.11
N ILE A 35 -54.04 -60.64 -25.11
CA ILE A 35 -53.56 -59.25 -25.20
C ILE A 35 -54.01 -58.57 -26.51
N GLU A 36 -54.23 -59.32 -27.58
CA GLU A 36 -54.75 -58.81 -28.86
C GLU A 36 -56.14 -58.19 -28.72
N ILE A 37 -57.00 -58.74 -27.84
CA ILE A 37 -58.35 -58.21 -27.57
C ILE A 37 -58.28 -56.85 -26.87
N ILE A 38 -57.26 -56.65 -26.03
CA ILE A 38 -57.00 -55.40 -25.31
C ILE A 38 -56.41 -54.36 -26.27
N ALA A 39 -55.56 -54.78 -27.22
CA ALA A 39 -54.96 -53.92 -28.23
C ALA A 39 -55.96 -53.40 -29.28
N GLU A 40 -57.02 -54.16 -29.59
CA GLU A 40 -58.05 -53.78 -30.56
C GLU A 40 -59.06 -52.73 -30.04
N GLN A 41 -59.03 -52.40 -28.75
CA GLN A 41 -59.95 -51.42 -28.17
C GLN A 41 -59.68 -49.99 -28.67
N LYS A 42 -60.76 -49.25 -28.96
CA LYS A 42 -60.66 -47.83 -29.34
C LYS A 42 -59.97 -47.01 -28.23
N ASN A 43 -58.96 -46.24 -28.62
CA ASN A 43 -58.15 -45.34 -27.78
C ASN A 43 -57.12 -46.02 -26.85
N VAL A 44 -56.74 -47.26 -27.13
CA VAL A 44 -55.60 -47.91 -26.46
C VAL A 44 -54.30 -47.54 -27.18
N GLY A 45 -53.33 -46.98 -26.45
CA GLY A 45 -52.02 -46.64 -26.98
C GLY A 45 -51.01 -47.76 -26.72
N ALA A 46 -49.96 -47.87 -27.55
CA ALA A 46 -48.92 -48.90 -27.41
C ALA A 46 -48.34 -49.01 -25.99
N LYS A 47 -48.15 -47.87 -25.30
CA LYS A 47 -47.68 -47.85 -23.90
C LYS A 47 -48.63 -48.54 -22.91
N THR A 48 -49.95 -48.40 -23.11
CA THR A 48 -50.97 -49.04 -22.27
C THR A 48 -51.00 -50.55 -22.51
N VAL A 49 -50.87 -50.98 -23.77
CA VAL A 49 -50.76 -52.41 -24.09
C VAL A 49 -49.51 -53.01 -23.45
N SER A 50 -48.34 -52.37 -23.61
CA SER A 50 -47.10 -52.84 -23.00
C SER A 50 -47.13 -52.84 -21.47
N GLU A 51 -47.83 -51.89 -20.84
CA GLU A 51 -48.01 -51.87 -19.39
C GLU A 51 -48.82 -53.07 -18.90
N ILE A 52 -49.94 -53.39 -19.56
CA ILE A 52 -50.81 -54.52 -19.23
C ILE A 52 -50.08 -55.85 -19.52
N GLU A 53 -49.42 -55.95 -20.66
CA GLU A 53 -48.65 -57.13 -21.07
C GLU A 53 -47.49 -57.43 -20.10
N ASN A 54 -46.78 -56.39 -19.65
CA ASN A 54 -45.70 -56.55 -18.68
C ASN A 54 -46.24 -57.07 -17.34
N ILE A 55 -47.42 -56.63 -16.91
CA ILE A 55 -48.03 -57.10 -15.66
C ILE A 55 -48.56 -58.53 -15.78
N MET A 56 -49.17 -58.89 -16.92
CA MET A 56 -49.52 -60.28 -17.19
C MET A 56 -48.29 -61.19 -17.20
N ASN A 57 -47.17 -60.72 -17.76
CA ASN A 57 -45.91 -61.46 -17.73
C ASN A 57 -45.37 -61.62 -16.32
N LYS A 58 -45.39 -60.56 -15.49
CA LYS A 58 -44.97 -60.61 -14.09
C LYS A 58 -45.84 -61.53 -13.22
N LEU A 59 -47.14 -61.61 -13.50
CA LEU A 59 -48.05 -62.56 -12.86
C LEU A 59 -47.77 -64.01 -13.31
N ASN A 60 -47.44 -64.22 -14.59
CA ASN A 60 -47.07 -65.54 -15.12
C ASN A 60 -45.71 -66.05 -14.63
N THR A 61 -44.72 -65.16 -14.47
CA THR A 61 -43.37 -65.53 -14.00
C THR A 61 -43.29 -65.70 -12.48
N GLY A 62 -44.35 -65.35 -11.75
CA GLY A 62 -44.39 -65.41 -10.29
C GLY A 62 -43.62 -64.27 -9.60
N GLU A 63 -43.27 -63.20 -10.33
CA GLU A 63 -42.70 -61.97 -9.74
C GLU A 63 -43.73 -61.19 -8.91
N ILE A 64 -45.02 -61.39 -9.18
CA ILE A 64 -46.13 -60.90 -8.36
C ILE A 64 -46.82 -62.13 -7.75
N LEU A 65 -46.65 -62.35 -6.45
CA LEU A 65 -47.29 -63.44 -5.72
C LEU A 65 -48.77 -63.09 -5.46
N LEU A 66 -49.69 -63.99 -5.82
CA LEU A 66 -51.14 -63.81 -5.59
C LEU A 66 -51.49 -63.71 -4.09
N THR A 67 -50.66 -64.27 -3.21
CA THR A 67 -50.79 -64.13 -1.74
C THR A 67 -50.61 -62.69 -1.29
N ASP A 68 -49.72 -61.92 -1.91
CA ASP A 68 -49.42 -60.53 -1.54
C ASP A 68 -50.55 -59.58 -2.02
N LEU A 69 -51.30 -59.99 -3.05
CA LEU A 69 -52.49 -59.28 -3.56
C LEU A 69 -53.78 -59.63 -2.78
N ASP A 70 -53.84 -60.82 -2.17
CA ASP A 70 -54.94 -61.26 -1.29
C ASP A 70 -54.83 -60.56 0.09
N GLU A 71 -53.61 -60.29 0.56
CA GLU A 71 -53.35 -59.49 1.78
C GLU A 71 -53.78 -58.02 1.68
N GLN A 72 -53.89 -57.47 0.46
CA GLN A 72 -54.42 -56.12 0.23
C GLN A 72 -55.97 -56.04 0.30
N THR A 73 -56.69 -57.16 0.39
CA THR A 73 -58.17 -57.15 0.50
C THR A 73 -58.71 -57.08 1.93
N ASP A 74 -57.85 -56.93 2.96
CA ASP A 74 -58.26 -56.98 4.37
C ASP A 74 -57.70 -55.81 5.23
N TYR A 75 -57.94 -54.56 4.77
CA TYR A 75 -57.70 -53.34 5.56
C TYR A 75 -58.93 -52.41 5.55
N MET A 76 -59.97 -52.79 6.29
CA MET A 76 -60.75 -51.83 7.06
C MET A 76 -60.79 -52.35 8.49
N LYS A 77 -59.78 -51.95 9.29
CA LYS A 77 -59.66 -52.33 10.70
C LYS A 77 -59.57 -51.05 11.53
N GLU A 78 -60.34 -51.01 12.62
CA GLU A 78 -60.52 -49.85 13.49
C GLU A 78 -59.19 -49.32 14.02
N VAL A 79 -58.94 -48.03 13.79
CA VAL A 79 -57.86 -47.25 14.40
C VAL A 79 -58.29 -46.95 15.83
N CYS A 80 -57.56 -47.45 16.84
CA CYS A 80 -57.83 -47.19 18.24
C CYS A 80 -56.63 -46.45 18.85
N PHE A 81 -56.88 -45.26 19.41
CA PHE A 81 -55.87 -44.44 20.08
C PHE A 81 -55.96 -44.67 21.59
N SER A 82 -54.82 -44.69 22.29
CA SER A 82 -54.80 -44.73 23.75
C SER A 82 -55.33 -43.42 24.35
N SER A 83 -55.73 -43.45 25.63
CA SER A 83 -56.19 -42.25 26.34
C SER A 83 -55.15 -41.12 26.34
N ASP A 84 -53.87 -41.47 26.43
CA ASP A 84 -52.76 -40.51 26.43
C ASP A 84 -52.52 -39.94 25.03
N GLN A 85 -52.66 -40.76 23.98
CA GLN A 85 -52.59 -40.30 22.59
C GLN A 85 -53.73 -39.33 22.26
N LEU A 86 -54.95 -39.60 22.73
CA LEU A 86 -56.09 -38.70 22.54
C LEU A 86 -55.93 -37.40 23.34
N LEU A 87 -55.38 -37.46 24.56
CA LEU A 87 -55.08 -36.27 25.35
C LEU A 87 -54.07 -35.38 24.62
N GLU A 88 -53.04 -35.97 24.02
CA GLU A 88 -52.04 -35.21 23.27
C GLU A 88 -52.63 -34.60 21.99
N LEU A 89 -53.35 -35.39 21.20
CA LEU A 89 -54.05 -34.91 20.00
C LEU A 89 -55.03 -33.76 20.31
N SER A 90 -55.53 -33.66 21.55
CA SER A 90 -56.43 -32.58 21.98
C SER A 90 -55.73 -31.24 22.19
N LYS A 91 -54.40 -31.25 22.35
CA LYS A 91 -53.57 -30.03 22.44
C LYS A 91 -53.29 -29.41 21.07
N HIS A 92 -53.53 -30.15 19.98
CA HIS A 92 -53.25 -29.76 18.61
C HIS A 92 -54.51 -29.32 17.83
N SER A 93 -54.38 -28.28 17.02
CA SER A 93 -55.46 -27.70 16.22
C SER A 93 -55.52 -28.32 14.82
N ILE A 94 -56.72 -28.42 14.24
CA ILE A 94 -56.90 -28.87 12.84
C ILE A 94 -56.21 -27.98 11.79
N SER A 95 -55.72 -26.78 12.18
CA SER A 95 -54.91 -25.92 11.30
C SER A 95 -53.55 -26.54 10.95
N GLU A 96 -53.03 -27.42 11.80
CA GLU A 96 -51.71 -28.06 11.63
C GLU A 96 -51.69 -29.09 10.50
N LEU A 97 -52.85 -29.58 10.07
CA LEU A 97 -52.99 -30.57 8.99
C LEU A 97 -52.79 -30.01 7.57
N GLY A 98 -52.63 -28.68 7.42
CA GLY A 98 -52.43 -28.05 6.11
C GLY A 98 -53.58 -28.25 5.12
N LEU A 99 -54.81 -28.43 5.62
CA LEU A 99 -55.98 -28.78 4.82
C LEU A 99 -56.40 -27.67 3.85
N SER A 100 -57.08 -28.06 2.76
CA SER A 100 -57.73 -27.09 1.88
C SER A 100 -58.77 -26.26 2.64
N ILE A 101 -58.98 -24.99 2.23
CA ILE A 101 -59.94 -24.06 2.86
C ILE A 101 -61.33 -24.70 3.02
N ARG A 102 -61.74 -25.53 2.04
CA ARG A 102 -63.04 -26.23 2.07
C ARG A 102 -63.08 -27.34 3.12
N ALA A 103 -62.03 -28.15 3.23
CA ALA A 103 -61.94 -29.23 4.21
C ALA A 103 -61.79 -28.68 5.64
N TYR A 104 -60.93 -27.67 5.82
CA TYR A 104 -60.74 -26.97 7.09
C TYR A 104 -62.05 -26.31 7.59
N ASN A 105 -62.72 -25.53 6.75
CA ASN A 105 -63.96 -24.86 7.15
C ASN A 105 -65.10 -25.83 7.42
N ALA A 106 -65.13 -27.00 6.76
CA ALA A 106 -66.16 -27.99 7.00
C ALA A 106 -65.98 -28.71 8.34
N LEU A 107 -64.75 -29.10 8.69
CA LEU A 107 -64.42 -29.65 10.03
C LEU A 107 -64.69 -28.63 11.14
N ASN A 108 -64.27 -27.37 10.93
CA ASN A 108 -64.44 -26.29 11.89
C ASN A 108 -65.94 -25.95 12.11
N CYS A 109 -66.74 -25.86 11.04
CA CYS A 109 -68.20 -25.64 11.14
C CYS A 109 -68.94 -26.81 11.82
N ALA A 110 -68.38 -28.03 11.74
CA ALA A 110 -68.94 -29.23 12.37
C ALA A 110 -68.47 -29.44 13.82
N GLY A 111 -67.64 -28.53 14.36
CA GLY A 111 -67.18 -28.56 15.76
C GLY A 111 -65.92 -29.42 16.00
N TYR A 112 -65.28 -29.93 14.95
CA TYR A 112 -64.03 -30.67 15.01
C TYR A 112 -62.85 -29.69 14.92
N VAL A 113 -62.52 -29.07 16.05
CA VAL A 113 -61.49 -28.01 16.14
C VAL A 113 -60.10 -28.52 16.51
N THR A 114 -60.00 -29.71 17.09
CA THR A 114 -58.77 -30.32 17.61
C THR A 114 -58.54 -31.69 16.96
N LEU A 115 -57.28 -32.13 16.90
CA LEU A 115 -56.90 -33.34 16.18
C LEU A 115 -57.47 -34.62 16.82
N ASP A 116 -57.66 -34.65 18.14
CA ASP A 116 -58.27 -35.79 18.85
C ASP A 116 -59.67 -36.10 18.32
N LYS A 117 -60.45 -35.05 18.06
CA LYS A 117 -61.82 -35.17 17.57
C LYS A 117 -61.89 -35.58 16.11
N VAL A 118 -60.83 -35.34 15.34
CA VAL A 118 -60.73 -35.77 13.93
C VAL A 118 -60.15 -37.18 13.84
N ALA A 119 -59.20 -37.54 14.70
CA ALA A 119 -58.52 -38.82 14.74
C ALA A 119 -59.50 -39.99 14.91
N VAL A 120 -60.55 -39.80 15.70
CA VAL A 120 -61.55 -40.83 16.00
C VAL A 120 -62.64 -40.97 14.93
N LEU A 121 -62.65 -40.15 13.89
CA LEU A 121 -63.68 -40.19 12.84
C LEU A 121 -63.35 -41.22 11.76
N LYS A 122 -64.35 -42.04 11.40
CA LYS A 122 -64.25 -42.95 10.26
C LYS A 122 -64.53 -42.21 8.94
N GLU A 123 -64.16 -42.82 7.81
CA GLU A 123 -64.48 -42.30 6.47
C GLU A 123 -66.00 -42.05 6.33
N GLU A 124 -66.81 -42.93 6.93
CA GLU A 124 -68.26 -42.87 7.00
C GLU A 124 -68.74 -41.62 7.77
N ASP A 125 -68.14 -41.35 8.94
CA ASP A 125 -68.48 -40.18 9.77
C ASP A 125 -68.08 -38.86 9.09
N LEU A 126 -66.92 -38.85 8.41
CA LEU A 126 -66.45 -37.70 7.63
C LEU A 126 -67.32 -37.43 6.39
N ALA A 127 -67.92 -38.46 5.81
CA ALA A 127 -68.82 -38.33 4.67
C ALA A 127 -70.20 -37.73 5.05
N GLU A 128 -70.61 -37.84 6.31
CA GLU A 128 -71.85 -37.24 6.83
C GLU A 128 -71.69 -35.75 7.19
N VAL A 129 -70.46 -35.24 7.27
CA VAL A 129 -70.19 -33.82 7.54
C VAL A 129 -70.69 -32.94 6.40
N LYS A 130 -71.56 -31.99 6.74
CA LYS A 130 -72.23 -31.11 5.78
C LYS A 130 -71.20 -30.33 4.94
N ASN A 131 -71.34 -30.36 3.62
CA ASN A 131 -70.49 -29.69 2.61
C ASN A 131 -69.11 -30.31 2.30
N ILE A 132 -68.81 -31.51 2.83
CA ILE A 132 -67.64 -32.31 2.41
C ILE A 132 -67.98 -33.16 1.19
N GLY A 133 -67.04 -33.24 0.23
CA GLY A 133 -67.11 -34.17 -0.91
C GLY A 133 -66.05 -35.25 -0.78
N ARG A 134 -66.19 -36.37 -1.50
CA ARG A 134 -65.29 -37.55 -1.43
C ARG A 134 -63.80 -37.22 -1.52
N LYS A 135 -63.44 -36.22 -2.32
CA LYS A 135 -62.04 -35.74 -2.43
C LYS A 135 -61.56 -35.11 -1.12
N SER A 136 -62.39 -34.29 -0.47
CA SER A 136 -62.04 -33.66 0.81
C SER A 136 -61.97 -34.65 1.97
N VAL A 137 -62.77 -35.74 1.94
CA VAL A 137 -62.62 -36.84 2.91
C VAL A 137 -61.24 -37.50 2.77
N ASN A 138 -60.84 -37.86 1.55
CA ASN A 138 -59.53 -38.43 1.29
C ASN A 138 -58.39 -37.47 1.65
N ASP A 139 -58.53 -36.18 1.32
CA ASP A 139 -57.53 -35.16 1.68
C ASP A 139 -57.38 -35.07 3.22
N ILE A 140 -58.47 -35.16 3.98
CA ILE A 140 -58.43 -35.14 5.46
C ILE A 140 -57.74 -36.39 6.00
N LEU A 141 -58.14 -37.58 5.54
CA LEU A 141 -57.56 -38.85 5.98
C LEU A 141 -56.07 -38.94 5.66
N GLN A 142 -55.67 -38.54 4.45
CA GLN A 142 -54.28 -38.56 4.03
C GLN A 142 -53.43 -37.54 4.81
N SER A 143 -53.93 -36.30 5.00
CA SER A 143 -53.24 -35.31 5.84
C SER A 143 -53.09 -35.78 7.28
N MET A 144 -54.11 -36.46 7.83
CA MET A 144 -54.06 -37.01 9.19
C MET A 144 -53.06 -38.15 9.30
N GLU A 145 -53.01 -39.06 8.32
CA GLU A 145 -52.03 -40.15 8.26
C GLU A 145 -50.60 -39.63 8.12
N ILE A 146 -50.38 -38.63 7.26
CA ILE A 146 -49.08 -37.96 7.12
C ILE A 146 -48.68 -37.34 8.45
N TRP A 147 -49.58 -36.59 9.09
CA TRP A 147 -49.30 -35.94 10.37
C TRP A 147 -48.99 -36.96 11.48
N LEU A 148 -49.74 -38.05 11.59
CA LEU A 148 -49.49 -39.10 12.59
C LEU A 148 -48.13 -39.79 12.36
N ASN A 149 -47.79 -40.08 11.10
CA ASN A 149 -46.51 -40.70 10.73
C ASN A 149 -45.32 -39.75 10.95
N GLU A 150 -45.47 -38.47 10.60
CA GLU A 150 -44.46 -37.44 10.81
C GLU A 150 -44.16 -37.21 12.29
N ASN A 151 -45.18 -37.32 13.15
CA ASN A 151 -45.07 -37.16 14.60
C ASN A 151 -44.88 -38.50 15.34
N MET A 152 -44.63 -39.61 14.63
CA MET A 152 -44.32 -40.93 15.19
C MET A 152 -45.36 -41.44 16.21
N ILE A 153 -46.64 -41.12 16.02
CA ILE A 153 -47.73 -41.63 16.86
C ILE A 153 -48.13 -43.01 16.32
N SER A 154 -47.68 -44.06 17.01
CA SER A 154 -48.03 -45.45 16.66
C SER A 154 -49.51 -45.72 16.90
N VAL A 155 -50.27 -46.02 15.83
CA VAL A 155 -51.59 -46.64 15.97
C VAL A 155 -51.37 -48.07 16.45
N GLU A 156 -51.73 -48.37 17.71
CA GLU A 156 -51.54 -49.71 18.26
C GLU A 156 -52.38 -50.74 17.51
N LYS A 157 -51.70 -51.67 16.82
CA LYS A 157 -52.30 -52.96 16.43
C LYS A 157 -52.44 -53.76 17.72
N ILE A 158 -53.65 -54.17 18.09
CA ILE A 158 -53.89 -55.01 19.28
C ILE A 158 -53.08 -56.32 19.14
N THR A 159 -51.91 -56.34 19.75
CA THR A 159 -51.21 -57.53 20.20
C THR A 159 -50.45 -57.16 21.46
N THR A 160 -51.05 -57.49 22.61
CA THR A 160 -50.41 -57.83 23.89
C THR A 160 -49.19 -57.02 24.32
N SER A 161 -49.43 -56.12 25.29
CA SER A 161 -48.56 -55.82 26.44
C SER A 161 -47.07 -55.60 26.16
N ASP A 162 -46.69 -54.32 26.00
CA ASP A 162 -45.55 -53.70 26.68
C ASP A 162 -45.64 -52.17 26.46
N GLU A 163 -46.48 -51.50 27.27
CA GLU A 163 -46.43 -50.04 27.40
C GLU A 163 -45.06 -49.67 28.00
N ILE A 164 -44.15 -49.14 27.18
CA ILE A 164 -43.03 -48.36 27.69
C ILE A 164 -43.65 -47.08 28.27
N LYS A 165 -43.98 -47.09 29.56
CA LYS A 165 -44.36 -45.89 30.30
C LYS A 165 -43.14 -44.98 30.39
N ILE A 166 -43.03 -44.02 29.47
CA ILE A 166 -42.16 -42.87 29.65
C ILE A 166 -42.71 -42.07 30.84
N ASP A 167 -41.82 -41.66 31.74
CA ASP A 167 -42.20 -40.88 32.91
C ASP A 167 -42.81 -39.53 32.46
N SER A 168 -43.87 -39.08 33.12
CA SER A 168 -44.54 -37.80 32.84
C SER A 168 -43.57 -36.62 32.96
N GLU A 169 -42.52 -36.74 33.78
CA GLU A 169 -41.48 -35.72 33.91
C GLU A 169 -40.59 -35.61 32.65
N VAL A 170 -40.34 -36.74 31.96
CA VAL A 170 -39.54 -36.77 30.72
C VAL A 170 -40.32 -36.18 29.56
N GLU A 171 -41.61 -36.49 29.46
CA GLU A 171 -42.51 -35.92 28.45
C GLU A 171 -42.52 -34.39 28.53
N GLU A 172 -42.81 -33.84 29.72
CA GLU A 172 -42.85 -32.38 29.93
C GLU A 172 -41.50 -31.73 29.63
N TYR A 173 -40.39 -32.39 29.97
CA TYR A 173 -39.05 -31.90 29.68
C TYR A 173 -38.77 -31.81 28.17
N PHE A 174 -39.04 -32.88 27.42
CA PHE A 174 -38.83 -32.89 25.97
C PHE A 174 -39.81 -31.99 25.22
N TYR A 175 -41.01 -31.77 25.77
CA TYR A 175 -41.94 -30.75 25.27
C TYR A 175 -41.36 -29.35 25.42
N ARG A 176 -40.79 -29.01 26.58
CA ARG A 176 -40.09 -27.72 26.76
C ARG A 176 -38.90 -27.57 25.82
N LEU A 177 -38.14 -28.64 25.56
CA LEU A 177 -37.03 -28.62 24.58
C LEU A 177 -37.52 -28.43 23.14
N SER A 178 -38.67 -28.99 22.76
CA SER A 178 -39.19 -28.83 21.40
C SER A 178 -39.63 -27.41 21.10
N ILE A 179 -40.12 -26.67 22.11
CA ILE A 179 -40.43 -25.24 22.00
C ILE A 179 -39.18 -24.43 21.64
N LEU A 180 -38.02 -24.74 22.23
CA LEU A 180 -36.75 -24.07 21.92
C LEU A 180 -36.32 -24.22 20.45
N LEU A 181 -36.81 -25.25 19.76
CA LEU A 181 -36.47 -25.56 18.36
C LEU A 181 -37.41 -24.93 17.33
N LEU A 182 -38.53 -24.32 17.75
CA LEU A 182 -39.51 -23.67 16.86
C LEU A 182 -38.89 -22.71 15.82
N PRO A 183 -37.84 -21.90 16.14
CA PRO A 183 -37.18 -21.04 15.14
C PRO A 183 -36.54 -21.80 13.97
N PHE A 184 -36.17 -23.06 14.19
CA PHE A 184 -35.56 -23.95 13.20
C PHE A 184 -36.63 -24.80 12.50
N ARG A 185 -37.44 -25.51 13.30
CA ARG A 185 -38.48 -26.44 12.85
C ARG A 185 -39.44 -26.78 13.99
N GLN A 186 -40.72 -26.97 13.68
CA GLN A 186 -41.68 -27.57 14.62
C GLN A 186 -41.47 -29.09 14.68
N ILE A 187 -41.16 -29.62 15.87
CA ILE A 187 -40.86 -31.04 16.11
C ILE A 187 -41.65 -31.51 17.32
N TYR A 188 -42.23 -32.71 17.23
CA TYR A 188 -42.93 -33.32 18.36
C TYR A 188 -41.96 -33.87 19.41
N TRP A 189 -42.32 -33.76 20.69
CA TRP A 189 -41.41 -34.09 21.79
C TRP A 189 -40.91 -35.53 21.74
N TYR A 190 -41.76 -36.49 21.35
CA TYR A 190 -41.39 -37.90 21.25
C TYR A 190 -40.44 -38.15 20.07
N GLN A 191 -40.65 -37.45 18.96
CA GLN A 191 -39.74 -37.50 17.81
C GLN A 191 -38.37 -36.94 18.20
N LEU A 192 -38.34 -35.83 18.95
CA LEU A 192 -37.10 -35.26 19.48
C LEU A 192 -36.42 -36.22 20.47
N TYR A 193 -37.18 -36.86 21.35
CA TYR A 193 -36.69 -37.90 22.25
C TYR A 193 -36.05 -39.06 21.47
N LYS A 194 -36.71 -39.53 20.40
CA LYS A 194 -36.18 -40.61 19.55
C LYS A 194 -34.92 -40.20 18.79
N TYR A 195 -34.82 -38.94 18.36
CA TYR A 195 -33.58 -38.42 17.76
C TYR A 195 -32.45 -38.37 18.79
N ALA A 196 -32.73 -37.91 20.01
CA ALA A 196 -31.76 -37.92 21.10
C ALA A 196 -31.31 -39.35 21.48
N GLU A 197 -32.23 -40.31 21.50
CA GLU A 197 -31.96 -41.73 21.77
C GLU A 197 -31.05 -42.32 20.70
N LYS A 198 -31.43 -42.15 19.42
CA LYS A 198 -30.67 -42.63 18.26
C LYS A 198 -29.27 -42.02 18.18
N ALA A 199 -29.11 -40.76 18.62
CA ALA A 199 -27.83 -40.06 18.62
C ALA A 199 -26.97 -40.38 19.86
N GLU A 200 -27.45 -41.20 20.81
CA GLU A 200 -26.79 -41.49 22.08
C GLU A 200 -26.53 -40.22 22.94
N LEU A 201 -27.42 -39.22 22.83
CA LEU A 201 -27.30 -37.92 23.52
C LEU A 201 -28.25 -37.74 24.70
N LEU A 202 -29.12 -38.73 24.98
CA LEU A 202 -30.13 -38.65 26.05
C LEU A 202 -29.54 -38.25 27.41
N ASP A 203 -28.49 -38.95 27.87
CA ASP A 203 -27.87 -38.72 29.18
C ASP A 203 -27.35 -37.29 29.34
N ARG A 204 -26.82 -36.69 28.26
CA ARG A 204 -26.31 -35.32 28.26
C ARG A 204 -27.45 -34.30 28.17
N ILE A 205 -28.50 -34.62 27.43
CA ILE A 205 -29.69 -33.77 27.30
C ILE A 205 -30.48 -33.70 28.61
N ILE A 206 -30.55 -34.78 29.39
CA ILE A 206 -31.27 -34.80 30.69
C ILE A 206 -30.36 -34.53 31.91
N TYR A 207 -29.07 -34.26 31.68
CA TYR A 207 -28.11 -34.01 32.75
C TYR A 207 -28.55 -32.83 33.63
N GLY A 208 -28.61 -33.05 34.94
CA GLY A 208 -29.06 -32.05 35.91
C GLY A 208 -30.56 -32.14 36.27
N GLY A 209 -31.30 -33.10 35.70
CA GLY A 209 -32.71 -33.37 36.02
C GLY A 209 -33.70 -32.66 35.08
N PHE A 210 -35.00 -32.78 35.38
CA PHE A 210 -36.09 -32.30 34.50
C PHE A 210 -36.62 -30.90 34.86
N ASP A 211 -36.21 -30.34 36.00
CA ASP A 211 -36.71 -29.04 36.48
C ASP A 211 -36.24 -27.86 35.62
N GLN A 212 -34.96 -27.86 35.22
CA GLN A 212 -34.31 -26.75 34.51
C GLN A 212 -33.56 -27.24 33.27
N ILE A 213 -33.50 -26.38 32.25
CA ILE A 213 -32.71 -26.62 31.03
C ILE A 213 -31.43 -25.79 31.14
N PHE A 214 -30.29 -26.46 31.28
CA PHE A 214 -28.97 -25.82 31.31
C PHE A 214 -28.40 -25.62 29.90
N SER A 215 -27.39 -24.77 29.79
CA SER A 215 -26.71 -24.50 28.51
C SER A 215 -26.12 -25.76 27.87
N ASP A 216 -25.58 -26.69 28.66
CA ASP A 216 -25.04 -27.95 28.17
C ASP A 216 -26.11 -28.88 27.57
N ASN A 217 -27.34 -28.85 28.10
CA ASN A 217 -28.45 -29.61 27.54
C ASN A 217 -28.81 -29.06 26.14
N ILE A 218 -28.79 -27.74 25.97
CA ILE A 218 -29.04 -27.07 24.67
C ILE A 218 -27.90 -27.34 23.69
N ILE A 219 -26.64 -27.32 24.15
CA ILE A 219 -25.49 -27.69 23.31
C ILE A 219 -25.66 -29.11 22.79
N ALA A 220 -25.98 -30.07 23.67
CA ALA A 220 -26.24 -31.45 23.29
C ALA A 220 -27.45 -31.58 22.34
N LEU A 221 -28.51 -30.80 22.56
CA LEU A 221 -29.68 -30.75 21.70
C LEU A 221 -29.30 -30.33 20.27
N LEU A 222 -28.48 -29.29 20.11
CA LEU A 222 -28.02 -28.80 18.80
C LEU A 222 -26.96 -29.70 18.13
N GLU A 223 -26.44 -30.71 18.84
CA GLU A 223 -25.54 -31.72 18.29
C GLU A 223 -26.29 -32.91 17.64
N ILE A 224 -27.61 -32.99 17.80
CA ILE A 224 -28.43 -34.05 17.19
C ILE A 224 -28.28 -34.01 15.65
N PRO A 225 -27.79 -35.10 15.00
CA PRO A 225 -27.53 -35.11 13.56
C PRO A 225 -28.77 -34.84 12.70
N ASP A 226 -29.94 -35.33 13.13
CA ASP A 226 -31.22 -35.16 12.43
C ASP A 226 -31.69 -33.68 12.38
N LEU A 227 -31.15 -32.79 13.23
CA LEU A 227 -31.42 -31.34 13.23
C LEU A 227 -30.46 -30.53 12.34
N ARG A 228 -29.43 -31.16 11.77
CA ARG A 228 -28.35 -30.45 11.07
C ARG A 228 -28.85 -29.64 9.87
N GLU A 229 -29.73 -30.21 9.05
CA GLU A 229 -30.30 -29.51 7.88
C GLU A 229 -31.18 -28.32 8.28
N ASP A 230 -31.87 -28.41 9.42
CA ASP A 230 -32.66 -27.29 9.95
C ASP A 230 -31.75 -26.13 10.37
N LEU A 231 -30.61 -26.42 11.00
CA LEU A 231 -29.59 -25.42 11.35
C LEU A 231 -28.91 -24.82 10.12
N VAL A 232 -28.60 -25.62 9.10
CA VAL A 232 -28.07 -25.13 7.81
C VAL A 232 -29.09 -24.20 7.14
N THR A 233 -30.36 -24.59 7.11
CA THR A 233 -31.45 -23.80 6.55
C THR A 233 -31.61 -22.47 7.30
N PHE A 234 -31.52 -22.50 8.62
CA PHE A 234 -31.54 -21.30 9.44
C PHE A 234 -30.35 -20.38 9.15
N PHE A 235 -29.13 -20.93 9.06
CA PHE A 235 -27.95 -20.15 8.68
C PHE A 235 -28.13 -19.48 7.31
N LEU A 236 -28.67 -20.19 6.33
CA LEU A 236 -28.95 -19.63 5.00
C LEU A 236 -30.00 -18.52 5.02
N LYS A 237 -30.94 -18.50 5.98
CA LYS A 237 -31.84 -17.34 6.18
C LYS A 237 -31.07 -16.09 6.62
N LEU A 238 -30.02 -16.26 7.44
CA LEU A 238 -29.17 -15.15 7.90
C LEU A 238 -28.15 -14.72 6.84
N ALA A 239 -27.63 -15.69 6.08
CA ALA A 239 -26.59 -15.54 5.06
C ALA A 239 -26.99 -16.27 3.76
N PRO A 240 -27.81 -15.66 2.89
CA PRO A 240 -28.34 -16.32 1.69
C PRO A 240 -27.28 -16.88 0.73
N ASP A 241 -26.10 -16.25 0.65
CA ASP A 241 -25.00 -16.72 -0.19
C ASP A 241 -24.21 -17.89 0.42
N GLY A 242 -24.48 -18.23 1.68
CA GLY A 242 -23.72 -19.16 2.50
C GLY A 242 -22.44 -18.58 3.10
N VAL A 243 -22.24 -17.26 3.09
CA VAL A 243 -21.08 -16.61 3.72
C VAL A 243 -21.46 -15.25 4.32
N ILE A 244 -20.92 -14.94 5.49
CA ILE A 244 -21.19 -13.72 6.26
C ILE A 244 -19.97 -13.31 7.10
N GLU A 245 -19.80 -12.01 7.35
CA GLU A 245 -18.77 -11.53 8.29
C GLU A 245 -19.14 -11.92 9.73
N MET A 246 -18.16 -12.31 10.55
CA MET A 246 -18.36 -12.77 11.92
C MET A 246 -19.18 -11.78 12.77
N ASN A 247 -18.81 -10.50 12.73
CA ASN A 247 -19.50 -9.42 13.46
C ASN A 247 -20.95 -9.22 12.98
N GLU A 248 -21.20 -9.47 11.69
CA GLU A 248 -22.53 -9.32 11.10
C GLU A 248 -23.43 -10.51 11.46
N LEU A 249 -22.87 -11.72 11.52
CA LEU A 249 -23.58 -12.90 12.00
C LEU A 249 -24.01 -12.74 13.46
N GLU A 250 -23.10 -12.31 14.33
CA GLU A 250 -23.40 -12.08 15.75
C GLU A 250 -24.57 -11.11 15.92
N LYS A 251 -24.55 -9.98 15.20
CA LYS A 251 -25.67 -9.01 15.18
C LYS A 251 -26.97 -9.61 14.68
N LYS A 252 -26.95 -10.38 13.58
CA LYS A 252 -28.15 -10.99 13.02
C LYS A 252 -28.76 -12.05 13.94
N ILE A 253 -27.93 -12.82 14.65
CA ILE A 253 -28.38 -13.78 15.67
C ILE A 253 -28.97 -13.04 16.86
N LEU A 254 -28.34 -11.96 17.34
CA LEU A 254 -28.86 -11.13 18.43
C LEU A 254 -30.26 -10.57 18.14
N CYS A 255 -30.60 -10.32 16.86
CA CYS A 255 -31.93 -9.88 16.44
C CYS A 255 -32.99 -11.00 16.32
N GLN A 256 -32.63 -12.28 16.47
CA GLN A 256 -33.58 -13.39 16.41
C GLN A 256 -34.32 -13.56 17.74
N ASP A 257 -35.58 -13.96 17.67
CA ASP A 257 -36.39 -14.31 18.84
C ASP A 257 -36.11 -15.77 19.24
N LEU A 258 -35.11 -15.97 20.10
CA LEU A 258 -34.65 -17.28 20.57
C LEU A 258 -34.86 -17.37 22.08
N GLU A 259 -35.53 -18.43 22.53
CA GLU A 259 -35.82 -18.69 23.96
C GLU A 259 -34.62 -19.27 24.74
N PHE A 260 -33.42 -19.27 24.15
CA PHE A 260 -32.19 -19.76 24.77
C PHE A 260 -31.01 -18.82 24.50
N ASN A 261 -29.88 -19.06 25.17
CA ASN A 261 -28.68 -18.22 25.02
C ASN A 261 -28.16 -18.25 23.57
N LYS A 262 -28.18 -17.09 22.93
CA LYS A 262 -27.79 -16.86 21.54
C LYS A 262 -26.32 -17.16 21.26
N ASP A 263 -25.46 -17.04 22.27
CA ASP A 263 -24.03 -17.38 22.16
C ASP A 263 -23.84 -18.87 21.86
N ILE A 264 -24.74 -19.73 22.37
CA ILE A 264 -24.70 -21.18 22.11
C ILE A 264 -24.88 -21.45 20.61
N LEU A 265 -25.84 -20.77 19.97
CA LEU A 265 -26.08 -20.92 18.54
C LEU A 265 -24.93 -20.35 17.70
N PHE A 266 -24.38 -19.19 18.09
CA PHE A 266 -23.22 -18.61 17.43
C PHE A 266 -22.02 -19.56 17.48
N ASN A 267 -21.71 -20.10 18.66
CA ASN A 267 -20.65 -21.09 18.83
C ASN A 267 -20.91 -22.36 18.03
N LYS A 268 -22.18 -22.81 17.96
CA LYS A 268 -22.55 -23.98 17.15
C LYS A 268 -22.30 -23.77 15.66
N PHE A 269 -22.51 -22.58 15.13
CA PHE A 269 -22.13 -22.29 13.74
C PHE A 269 -20.62 -22.26 13.55
N CYS A 270 -19.87 -21.77 14.54
CA CYS A 270 -18.41 -21.60 14.45
C CYS A 270 -17.59 -22.86 14.81
N ASP A 271 -18.22 -23.95 15.27
CA ASP A 271 -17.55 -25.15 15.77
C ASP A 271 -16.88 -26.04 14.68
N GLY A 272 -16.99 -25.68 13.40
CA GLY A 272 -16.43 -26.44 12.27
C GLY A 272 -17.34 -27.55 11.71
N THR A 273 -18.50 -27.80 12.32
CA THR A 273 -19.44 -28.86 11.91
C THR A 273 -20.41 -28.38 10.84
N ILE A 274 -20.92 -27.15 10.98
CA ILE A 274 -21.86 -26.51 10.05
C ILE A 274 -21.15 -25.47 9.18
N CYS A 275 -20.38 -24.57 9.79
CA CYS A 275 -19.62 -23.56 9.07
C CYS A 275 -18.11 -23.68 9.35
N ILE A 276 -17.31 -23.02 8.52
CA ILE A 276 -15.86 -22.92 8.63
C ILE A 276 -15.51 -21.43 8.72
N GLU A 277 -14.71 -21.06 9.72
CA GLU A 277 -14.19 -19.71 9.86
C GLU A 277 -12.87 -19.55 9.07
N ILE A 278 -12.80 -18.51 8.23
CA ILE A 278 -11.59 -18.14 7.50
C ILE A 278 -11.47 -16.61 7.48
N ASN A 279 -10.39 -16.08 8.05
CA ASN A 279 -10.04 -14.65 8.02
C ASN A 279 -11.18 -13.70 8.44
N GLY A 280 -11.91 -14.04 9.51
CA GLY A 280 -13.02 -13.22 10.03
C GLY A 280 -14.37 -13.39 9.29
N TYR A 281 -14.44 -14.30 8.32
CA TYR A 281 -15.68 -14.68 7.64
C TYR A 281 -16.09 -16.10 7.99
N ILE A 282 -17.40 -16.34 8.07
CA ILE A 282 -18.01 -17.63 8.35
C ILE A 282 -18.64 -18.16 7.07
N PHE A 283 -18.14 -19.30 6.58
CA PHE A 283 -18.59 -19.96 5.36
C PHE A 283 -19.37 -21.22 5.70
N LEU A 284 -20.53 -21.41 5.10
CA LEU A 284 -21.25 -22.67 5.18
C LEU A 284 -20.38 -23.78 4.59
N LYS A 285 -20.20 -24.86 5.34
CA LYS A 285 -19.38 -26.01 4.95
C LYS A 285 -20.00 -26.70 3.74
N ARG A 286 -19.25 -26.77 2.65
CA ARG A 286 -19.61 -27.44 1.39
C ARG A 286 -18.53 -28.45 1.03
N SER A 287 -18.91 -29.52 0.34
CA SER A 287 -17.92 -30.42 -0.28
C SER A 287 -17.14 -29.66 -1.36
N ASN A 288 -15.84 -29.92 -1.47
CA ASN A 288 -15.05 -29.44 -2.61
C ASN A 288 -15.29 -30.35 -3.83
N ILE A 289 -14.89 -29.90 -5.02
CA ILE A 289 -15.08 -30.65 -6.27
C ILE A 289 -14.40 -32.02 -6.25
N THR A 290 -13.23 -32.13 -5.63
CA THR A 290 -12.46 -33.39 -5.56
C THR A 290 -13.20 -34.43 -4.71
N ASP A 291 -13.66 -34.03 -3.53
CA ASP A 291 -14.41 -34.87 -2.60
C ASP A 291 -15.76 -35.24 -3.18
N PHE A 292 -16.46 -34.30 -3.82
CA PHE A 292 -17.73 -34.56 -4.48
C PHE A 292 -17.58 -35.60 -5.60
N MET A 293 -16.57 -35.45 -6.46
CA MET A 293 -16.28 -36.42 -7.52
C MET A 293 -15.82 -37.78 -6.97
N ALA A 294 -15.20 -37.80 -5.78
CA ALA A 294 -14.73 -39.03 -5.13
C ALA A 294 -15.84 -39.81 -4.42
N GLN A 295 -16.77 -39.11 -3.77
CA GLN A 295 -17.88 -39.67 -2.99
C GLN A 295 -19.05 -40.12 -3.85
N GLU A 296 -19.19 -39.59 -5.08
CA GLU A 296 -20.32 -40.01 -5.90
C GLU A 296 -20.26 -41.47 -6.32
N SER A 297 -21.39 -42.15 -6.14
CA SER A 297 -21.57 -43.59 -6.36
C SER A 297 -21.81 -43.92 -7.84
N ASP A 298 -22.02 -42.91 -8.68
CA ASP A 298 -22.35 -42.99 -10.10
C ASP A 298 -21.12 -42.93 -11.03
N LYS A 299 -19.93 -43.34 -10.56
CA LYS A 299 -18.67 -43.30 -11.35
C LYS A 299 -18.73 -44.08 -12.67
N GLU A 300 -19.65 -45.03 -12.80
CA GLU A 300 -19.87 -45.81 -14.01
C GLU A 300 -20.60 -45.02 -15.12
N LYS A 301 -21.22 -43.89 -14.80
CA LYS A 301 -21.86 -43.05 -15.83
C LYS A 301 -20.79 -42.32 -16.64
N ARG A 302 -20.81 -42.57 -17.95
CA ARG A 302 -19.96 -41.94 -18.98
C ARG A 302 -19.80 -40.42 -18.82
N GLU A 303 -20.85 -39.72 -18.36
CA GLU A 303 -20.84 -38.26 -18.15
C GLU A 303 -19.82 -37.82 -17.08
N PHE A 304 -19.65 -38.58 -16.00
CA PHE A 304 -18.70 -38.27 -14.91
C PHE A 304 -17.25 -38.57 -15.31
N GLY A 305 -17.01 -39.62 -16.11
CA GLY A 305 -15.68 -39.88 -16.68
C GLY A 305 -15.22 -38.75 -17.63
N ILE A 306 -16.13 -38.24 -18.46
CA ILE A 306 -15.89 -37.07 -19.32
C ILE A 306 -15.59 -35.81 -18.48
N MET A 307 -16.32 -35.61 -17.37
CA MET A 307 -16.08 -34.49 -16.45
C MET A 307 -14.71 -34.59 -15.78
N GLY A 308 -14.34 -35.78 -15.26
CA GLY A 308 -13.05 -36.01 -14.60
C GLY A 308 -11.87 -35.61 -15.48
N LYS A 309 -11.82 -36.12 -16.72
CA LYS A 309 -10.76 -35.75 -17.68
C LYS A 309 -10.71 -34.24 -17.94
N ARG A 310 -11.87 -33.57 -18.02
CA ARG A 310 -11.90 -32.13 -18.23
C ARG A 310 -11.33 -31.36 -17.04
N LEU A 311 -11.65 -31.79 -15.82
CA LEU A 311 -11.15 -31.21 -14.58
C LEU A 311 -9.63 -31.44 -14.41
N ASP A 312 -9.11 -32.57 -14.91
CA ASP A 312 -7.67 -32.86 -14.97
C ASP A 312 -6.92 -32.02 -16.02
N GLY A 313 -7.64 -31.22 -16.81
CA GLY A 313 -7.08 -30.27 -17.77
C GLY A 313 -7.10 -30.73 -19.23
N ASP A 314 -7.65 -31.91 -19.54
CA ASP A 314 -7.72 -32.41 -20.93
C ASP A 314 -8.54 -31.46 -21.82
N SER A 315 -8.04 -31.26 -23.04
CA SER A 315 -8.76 -30.45 -24.03
C SER A 315 -10.05 -31.14 -24.47
N LEU A 316 -11.08 -30.35 -24.81
CA LEU A 316 -12.33 -30.87 -25.38
C LEU A 316 -12.10 -31.75 -26.61
N GLN A 317 -11.02 -31.52 -27.36
CA GLN A 317 -10.67 -32.32 -28.53
C GLN A 317 -10.14 -33.71 -28.14
N SER A 318 -9.31 -33.78 -27.10
CA SER A 318 -8.79 -35.06 -26.57
C SER A 318 -9.92 -35.91 -26.02
N ILE A 319 -10.76 -35.31 -25.18
CA ILE A 319 -11.93 -35.97 -24.59
C ILE A 319 -12.90 -36.47 -25.68
N ALA A 320 -13.08 -35.69 -26.75
CA ALA A 320 -13.93 -36.07 -27.87
C ALA A 320 -13.42 -37.32 -28.59
N LEU A 321 -12.11 -37.42 -28.81
CA LEU A 321 -11.47 -38.59 -29.42
C LEU A 321 -11.60 -39.83 -28.53
N ASP A 322 -11.29 -39.69 -27.24
CA ASP A 322 -11.29 -40.80 -26.27
C ASP A 322 -12.67 -41.43 -26.10
N TYR A 323 -13.73 -40.63 -26.18
CA TYR A 323 -15.11 -41.09 -26.01
C TYR A 323 -15.87 -41.25 -27.34
N GLY A 324 -15.23 -41.06 -28.49
CA GLY A 324 -15.87 -41.21 -29.81
C GLY A 324 -17.03 -40.24 -30.06
N ILE A 325 -16.91 -38.98 -29.60
CA ILE A 325 -17.91 -37.92 -29.76
C ILE A 325 -17.32 -36.71 -30.48
N THR A 326 -18.16 -35.73 -30.83
CA THR A 326 -17.67 -34.45 -31.37
C THR A 326 -17.18 -33.54 -30.24
N ARG A 327 -16.26 -32.62 -30.54
CA ARG A 327 -15.79 -31.59 -29.59
C ARG A 327 -16.94 -30.80 -28.96
N GLU A 328 -17.93 -30.44 -29.77
CA GLU A 328 -19.13 -29.74 -29.28
C GLU A 328 -20.03 -30.66 -28.44
N GLY A 329 -20.12 -31.95 -28.77
CA GLY A 329 -20.80 -32.95 -27.95
C GLY A 329 -20.17 -33.09 -26.56
N ALA A 330 -18.84 -33.16 -26.48
CA ALA A 330 -18.11 -33.18 -25.20
C ALA A 330 -18.42 -31.93 -24.36
N ARG A 331 -18.38 -30.74 -24.98
CA ARG A 331 -18.72 -29.47 -24.31
C ARG A 331 -20.15 -29.46 -23.75
N GLN A 332 -21.11 -29.95 -24.53
CA GLN A 332 -22.52 -30.00 -24.11
C GLN A 332 -22.74 -30.96 -22.95
N ILE A 333 -22.11 -32.14 -22.98
CA ILE A 333 -22.16 -33.10 -21.87
C ILE A 333 -21.59 -32.45 -20.61
N ILE A 334 -20.36 -31.95 -20.66
CA ILE A 334 -19.68 -31.29 -19.52
C ILE A 334 -20.56 -30.17 -18.94
N LYS A 335 -21.11 -29.30 -19.80
CA LYS A 335 -21.95 -28.19 -19.34
C LYS A 335 -23.24 -28.69 -18.69
N ARG A 336 -23.92 -29.69 -19.26
CA ARG A 336 -25.13 -30.26 -18.64
C ARG A 336 -24.80 -30.95 -17.32
N THR A 337 -23.67 -31.64 -17.22
CA THR A 337 -23.24 -32.33 -16.01
C THR A 337 -22.94 -31.33 -14.89
N VAL A 338 -22.15 -30.28 -15.13
CA VAL A 338 -21.80 -29.30 -14.08
C VAL A 338 -23.02 -28.55 -13.53
N HIS A 339 -24.05 -28.33 -14.35
CA HIS A 339 -25.28 -27.65 -13.91
C HIS A 339 -26.13 -28.49 -12.95
N LYS A 340 -25.90 -29.81 -12.90
CA LYS A 340 -26.56 -30.70 -11.93
C LYS A 340 -25.83 -30.72 -10.59
N PHE A 341 -24.62 -30.17 -10.49
CA PHE A 341 -23.85 -30.23 -9.26
C PHE A 341 -24.45 -29.30 -8.20
N PRO A 342 -24.44 -29.68 -6.92
CA PRO A 342 -24.80 -28.77 -5.84
C PRO A 342 -23.84 -27.58 -5.81
N LEU A 343 -24.15 -26.59 -4.97
CA LEU A 343 -23.17 -25.55 -4.65
C LEU A 343 -22.01 -26.19 -3.89
N LEU A 344 -20.83 -26.15 -4.49
CA LEU A 344 -19.58 -26.64 -3.95
C LEU A 344 -18.81 -25.49 -3.29
N TRP A 345 -17.73 -25.85 -2.60
CA TRP A 345 -16.86 -24.88 -1.94
C TRP A 345 -16.27 -23.85 -2.93
N GLU A 346 -15.88 -24.29 -4.12
CA GLU A 346 -15.31 -23.45 -5.16
C GLU A 346 -16.25 -22.32 -5.60
N ASP A 347 -17.57 -22.51 -5.48
CA ASP A 347 -18.57 -21.52 -5.89
C ASP A 347 -18.48 -20.21 -5.09
N TYR A 348 -17.85 -20.19 -3.91
CA TYR A 348 -17.58 -18.94 -3.18
C TYR A 348 -16.63 -18.01 -3.95
N PHE A 349 -15.77 -18.54 -4.82
CA PHE A 349 -14.80 -17.76 -5.61
C PHE A 349 -15.35 -17.30 -6.96
N LYS A 350 -16.65 -17.50 -7.21
CA LYS A 350 -17.31 -17.01 -8.42
C LYS A 350 -17.06 -15.52 -8.63
N GLU A 351 -17.30 -14.71 -7.60
CA GLU A 351 -17.23 -13.25 -7.69
C GLU A 351 -15.85 -12.73 -8.14
N PRO A 352 -14.72 -13.08 -7.50
CA PRO A 352 -13.41 -12.64 -7.97
C PRO A 352 -13.05 -13.23 -9.34
N PHE A 353 -13.53 -14.43 -9.67
CA PHE A 353 -13.28 -15.08 -10.95
C PHE A 353 -14.01 -14.43 -12.14
N GLU A 354 -15.26 -13.98 -11.94
CA GLU A 354 -16.06 -13.29 -12.96
C GLU A 354 -15.67 -11.82 -13.11
N PHE A 355 -15.07 -11.21 -12.08
CA PHE A 355 -14.56 -9.84 -12.15
C PHE A 355 -13.17 -9.78 -12.80
N PHE A 356 -12.21 -10.54 -12.28
CA PHE A 356 -10.80 -10.44 -12.67
C PHE A 356 -10.38 -11.45 -13.74
N ARG A 357 -9.48 -11.02 -14.63
CA ARG A 357 -8.79 -11.86 -15.62
C ARG A 357 -7.54 -12.50 -15.01
N LEU A 358 -7.71 -13.39 -14.04
CA LEU A 358 -6.60 -14.14 -13.43
C LEU A 358 -6.22 -15.36 -14.26
N SER A 359 -4.93 -15.58 -14.54
CA SER A 359 -4.43 -16.85 -15.08
C SER A 359 -4.64 -18.00 -14.10
N LYS A 360 -4.52 -19.26 -14.56
CA LYS A 360 -4.60 -20.44 -13.66
C LYS A 360 -3.57 -20.33 -12.53
N GLU A 361 -2.33 -19.99 -12.87
CA GLU A 361 -1.23 -19.80 -11.92
C GLU A 361 -1.48 -18.61 -10.98
N GLU A 362 -1.96 -17.48 -11.50
CA GLU A 362 -2.28 -16.32 -10.67
C GLU A 362 -3.40 -16.63 -9.68
N PHE A 363 -4.42 -17.37 -10.11
CA PHE A 363 -5.53 -17.77 -9.24
C PHE A 363 -5.07 -18.74 -8.15
N SER A 364 -4.28 -19.77 -8.50
CA SER A 364 -3.73 -20.71 -7.50
C SER A 364 -2.78 -20.03 -6.52
N ASN A 365 -1.99 -19.05 -6.94
CA ASN A 365 -1.15 -18.26 -6.03
C ASN A 365 -1.99 -17.31 -5.17
N ALA A 366 -3.01 -16.67 -5.74
CA ALA A 366 -3.92 -15.79 -5.00
C ALA A 366 -4.73 -16.58 -3.97
N PHE A 367 -4.98 -17.86 -4.18
CA PHE A 367 -5.74 -18.68 -3.27
C PHE A 367 -4.99 -20.02 -3.05
N SER A 368 -4.01 -20.00 -2.14
CA SER A 368 -2.99 -21.05 -1.95
C SER A 368 -3.50 -22.46 -1.57
N ILE A 369 -4.79 -22.59 -1.22
CA ILE A 369 -5.44 -23.84 -0.83
C ILE A 369 -6.01 -24.58 -2.05
N TYR A 370 -5.92 -23.99 -3.25
CA TYR A 370 -6.60 -24.49 -4.45
C TYR A 370 -5.62 -24.88 -5.56
N GLY A 371 -5.82 -26.08 -6.10
CA GLY A 371 -5.06 -26.63 -7.21
C GLY A 371 -5.69 -26.31 -8.57
N GLU A 372 -5.17 -26.98 -9.60
CA GLU A 372 -5.60 -26.77 -10.98
C GLU A 372 -7.05 -27.20 -11.24
N ILE A 373 -7.51 -28.24 -10.55
CA ILE A 373 -8.84 -28.85 -10.69
C ILE A 373 -9.93 -27.83 -10.34
N GLN A 374 -9.74 -27.06 -9.27
CA GLN A 374 -10.71 -26.06 -8.81
C GLN A 374 -10.83 -24.91 -9.81
N TYR A 375 -9.72 -24.50 -10.44
CA TYR A 375 -9.74 -23.49 -11.49
C TYR A 375 -10.49 -23.98 -12.74
N GLU A 376 -10.27 -25.23 -13.16
CA GLU A 376 -11.00 -25.82 -14.29
C GLU A 376 -12.50 -25.91 -14.01
N TYR A 377 -12.91 -26.27 -12.79
CA TYR A 377 -14.31 -26.26 -12.39
C TYR A 377 -14.95 -24.87 -12.58
N LEU A 378 -14.31 -23.81 -12.08
CA LEU A 378 -14.79 -22.44 -12.24
C LEU A 378 -14.87 -22.01 -13.71
N MET A 379 -13.86 -22.36 -14.51
CA MET A 379 -13.83 -22.11 -15.95
C MET A 379 -14.96 -22.81 -16.71
N ILE A 380 -15.42 -23.97 -16.22
CA ILE A 380 -16.52 -24.73 -16.84
C ILE A 380 -17.88 -24.13 -16.45
N LYS A 381 -18.04 -23.76 -15.18
CA LYS A 381 -19.33 -23.33 -14.60
C LYS A 381 -19.62 -21.84 -14.81
N TYR A 382 -18.61 -20.98 -14.77
CA TYR A 382 -18.74 -19.51 -14.77
C TYR A 382 -18.00 -18.84 -15.93
N ILE A 383 -18.32 -17.56 -16.16
CA ILE A 383 -17.68 -16.76 -17.22
C ILE A 383 -16.51 -15.99 -16.63
N LYS A 384 -15.30 -16.28 -17.10
CA LYS A 384 -14.09 -15.58 -16.66
C LYS A 384 -14.16 -14.07 -16.94
N GLY A 385 -13.73 -13.29 -15.94
CA GLY A 385 -13.65 -11.83 -16.03
C GLY A 385 -12.63 -11.30 -17.02
N LYS A 386 -12.75 -9.99 -17.30
CA LYS A 386 -11.91 -9.26 -18.26
C LYS A 386 -10.97 -8.26 -17.60
N GLU A 387 -11.27 -7.81 -16.38
CA GLU A 387 -10.50 -6.77 -15.70
C GLU A 387 -9.16 -7.29 -15.22
N LYS A 388 -8.07 -6.58 -15.52
CA LYS A 388 -6.73 -6.97 -15.04
C LYS A 388 -6.63 -6.64 -13.55
N LEU A 389 -5.94 -7.48 -12.78
CA LEU A 389 -5.66 -7.19 -11.36
C LEU A 389 -4.66 -6.04 -11.24
N THR A 390 -5.10 -4.90 -10.70
CA THR A 390 -4.35 -3.67 -10.47
C THR A 390 -4.90 -2.97 -9.23
N GLU A 391 -4.18 -2.01 -8.64
CA GLU A 391 -4.70 -1.25 -7.49
C GLU A 391 -6.03 -0.53 -7.81
N ASN A 392 -6.13 0.05 -9.01
CA ASN A 392 -7.34 0.75 -9.43
C ASN A 392 -8.54 -0.17 -9.65
N SER A 393 -8.33 -1.39 -10.17
CA SER A 393 -9.42 -2.36 -10.33
C SER A 393 -9.83 -2.98 -8.99
N ILE A 394 -8.91 -3.13 -8.03
CA ILE A 394 -9.25 -3.53 -6.66
C ILE A 394 -10.11 -2.49 -5.95
N LYS A 395 -9.82 -1.18 -6.12
CA LYS A 395 -10.66 -0.11 -5.54
C LYS A 395 -12.11 -0.12 -6.06
N LYS A 396 -12.33 -0.66 -7.26
CA LYS A 396 -13.66 -0.82 -7.88
C LYS A 396 -14.34 -2.13 -7.54
N TYR A 397 -13.63 -3.05 -6.91
CA TYR A 397 -14.13 -4.37 -6.55
C TYR A 397 -14.73 -4.30 -5.13
N ASP A 398 -16.03 -4.59 -5.03
CA ASP A 398 -16.80 -4.54 -3.78
C ASP A 398 -17.02 -5.94 -3.17
N GLY A 399 -16.24 -6.92 -3.62
CA GLY A 399 -16.43 -8.32 -3.24
C GLY A 399 -15.68 -8.73 -1.96
N LYS A 400 -16.06 -9.88 -1.42
CA LYS A 400 -15.60 -10.38 -0.09
C LYS A 400 -14.08 -10.68 -0.03
N PHE A 401 -13.40 -10.75 -1.18
CA PHE A 401 -11.97 -11.10 -1.30
C PHE A 401 -11.03 -9.91 -1.56
N VAL A 402 -11.48 -8.65 -1.38
CA VAL A 402 -10.66 -7.44 -1.63
C VAL A 402 -9.30 -7.52 -0.93
N ASN A 403 -9.26 -7.83 0.37
CA ASN A 403 -8.02 -7.82 1.14
C ASN A 403 -7.05 -8.90 0.64
N ARG A 404 -7.54 -10.12 0.40
CA ARG A 404 -6.69 -11.19 -0.11
C ARG A 404 -6.09 -10.86 -1.48
N LEU A 405 -6.85 -10.20 -2.35
CA LEU A 405 -6.37 -9.76 -3.66
C LEU A 405 -5.36 -8.61 -3.57
N LYS A 406 -5.49 -7.72 -2.58
CA LYS A 406 -4.46 -6.70 -2.27
C LYS A 406 -3.16 -7.35 -1.84
N ASP A 407 -3.23 -8.28 -0.89
CA ASP A 407 -2.06 -9.01 -0.40
C ASP A 407 -1.36 -9.74 -1.55
N PHE A 408 -2.12 -10.45 -2.39
CA PHE A 408 -1.56 -11.12 -3.57
C PHE A 408 -0.92 -10.15 -4.57
N LEU A 409 -1.51 -8.96 -4.80
CA LEU A 409 -0.92 -7.97 -5.68
C LEU A 409 0.43 -7.46 -5.12
N GLN A 410 0.51 -7.19 -3.81
CA GLN A 410 1.75 -6.80 -3.15
C GLN A 410 2.80 -7.91 -3.23
N GLU A 411 2.42 -9.16 -2.92
CA GLU A 411 3.29 -10.33 -3.06
C GLU A 411 3.81 -10.48 -4.50
N LYS A 412 2.95 -10.28 -5.49
CA LYS A 412 3.30 -10.37 -6.91
C LYS A 412 4.28 -9.27 -7.30
N THR A 413 4.07 -8.04 -6.86
CA THR A 413 5.00 -6.91 -7.10
C THR A 413 6.35 -7.18 -6.46
N LEU A 414 6.38 -7.65 -5.21
CA LEU A 414 7.60 -8.03 -4.50
C LEU A 414 8.35 -9.18 -5.22
N ARG A 415 7.64 -10.21 -5.68
CA ARG A 415 8.24 -11.30 -6.45
C ARG A 415 8.82 -10.82 -7.78
N TYR A 416 8.08 -9.96 -8.49
CA TYR A 416 8.51 -9.38 -9.75
C TYR A 416 9.75 -8.50 -9.57
N ASP A 417 9.76 -7.64 -8.54
CA ASP A 417 10.91 -6.79 -8.19
C ASP A 417 12.16 -7.64 -7.87
N LYS A 418 12.02 -8.67 -7.03
CA LYS A 418 13.13 -9.58 -6.71
C LYS A 418 13.71 -10.30 -7.94
N GLN A 419 12.87 -10.60 -8.93
CA GLN A 419 13.29 -11.28 -10.15
C GLN A 419 13.91 -10.32 -11.18
N ASN A 420 13.40 -9.09 -11.30
CA ASN A 420 13.70 -8.21 -12.43
C ASN A 420 14.53 -6.97 -12.09
N VAL A 421 14.70 -6.60 -10.82
CA VAL A 421 15.49 -5.40 -10.45
C VAL A 421 16.91 -5.47 -11.03
N SER A 422 17.38 -4.39 -11.66
CA SER A 422 18.70 -4.35 -12.30
C SER A 422 19.83 -4.19 -11.28
N ARG A 423 21.09 -4.39 -11.71
CA ARG A 423 22.25 -4.13 -10.82
C ARG A 423 22.41 -2.65 -10.55
N THR A 424 22.24 -1.82 -11.58
CA THR A 424 22.28 -0.35 -11.47
C THR A 424 21.25 0.15 -10.46
N GLU A 425 20.00 -0.29 -10.61
CA GLU A 425 18.92 0.11 -9.70
C GLU A 425 19.22 -0.33 -8.26
N MET A 426 19.73 -1.54 -8.06
CA MET A 426 20.14 -1.99 -6.73
C MET A 426 21.28 -1.15 -6.14
N ILE A 427 22.26 -0.75 -6.95
CA ILE A 427 23.35 0.15 -6.53
C ILE A 427 22.76 1.49 -6.06
N TYR A 428 21.88 2.09 -6.84
CA TYR A 428 21.20 3.34 -6.45
C TYR A 428 20.34 3.16 -5.21
N ARG A 429 19.54 2.09 -5.08
CA ARG A 429 18.75 1.81 -3.87
C ARG A 429 19.61 1.71 -2.62
N VAL A 430 20.78 1.07 -2.72
CA VAL A 430 21.73 0.97 -1.60
C VAL A 430 22.37 2.32 -1.28
N LEU A 431 22.80 3.08 -2.29
CA LEU A 431 23.37 4.43 -2.10
C LEU A 431 22.32 5.41 -1.56
N LEU A 432 21.08 5.34 -2.03
CA LEU A 432 19.94 6.09 -1.52
C LEU A 432 19.62 5.70 -0.08
N SER A 433 19.64 4.42 0.25
CA SER A 433 19.42 3.95 1.64
C SER A 433 20.53 4.39 2.60
N ASN A 434 21.69 4.82 2.07
CA ASN A 434 22.87 5.23 2.82
C ASN A 434 23.35 6.63 2.40
N SER A 435 22.51 7.50 1.85
CA SER A 435 22.90 8.80 1.26
C SER A 435 23.61 9.74 2.24
N GLU A 436 23.50 9.45 3.52
CA GLU A 436 23.91 10.32 4.62
C GLU A 436 25.33 10.14 5.04
N ARG A 437 25.79 8.92 4.83
CA ARG A 437 27.15 8.56 5.10
C ARG A 437 27.83 8.39 3.76
N ALA A 438 28.80 9.26 3.50
CA ALA A 438 29.79 8.98 2.50
C ALA A 438 30.53 7.69 2.91
N MET A 439 30.44 6.67 2.06
CA MET A 439 31.02 5.35 2.26
C MET A 439 32.27 5.19 1.41
N SER A 440 33.33 4.61 1.96
CA SER A 440 34.39 4.04 1.11
C SER A 440 33.81 2.95 0.21
N MET A 441 34.49 2.63 -0.89
CA MET A 441 34.02 1.56 -1.80
C MET A 441 33.87 0.20 -1.10
N ASN A 442 34.70 -0.09 -0.09
CA ASN A 442 34.60 -1.33 0.71
C ASN A 442 33.37 -1.32 1.65
N GLU A 443 33.06 -0.17 2.25
CA GLU A 443 31.86 0.00 3.07
C GLU A 443 30.60 -0.12 2.21
N PHE A 444 30.61 0.48 1.01
CA PHE A 444 29.53 0.34 0.04
C PHE A 444 29.33 -1.13 -0.37
N GLU A 445 30.41 -1.87 -0.69
CA GLU A 445 30.31 -3.30 -1.02
C GLU A 445 29.64 -4.10 0.10
N THR A 446 30.05 -3.83 1.35
CA THR A 446 29.49 -4.47 2.54
C THR A 446 28.00 -4.14 2.69
N ALA A 447 27.64 -2.86 2.55
CA ALA A 447 26.25 -2.40 2.62
C ALA A 447 25.38 -3.01 1.52
N TYR A 448 25.92 -3.13 0.30
CA TYR A 448 25.23 -3.71 -0.84
C TYR A 448 24.85 -5.17 -0.58
N TYR A 449 25.82 -6.02 -0.18
CA TYR A 449 25.53 -7.42 0.10
C TYR A 449 24.71 -7.65 1.37
N ALA A 450 24.79 -6.75 2.36
CA ALA A 450 23.92 -6.78 3.53
C ALA A 450 22.46 -6.43 3.16
N TYR A 451 22.27 -5.47 2.26
CA TYR A 451 20.94 -5.10 1.75
C TYR A 451 20.29 -6.26 0.99
N LEU A 452 21.05 -6.94 0.11
CA LEU A 452 20.58 -8.12 -0.60
C LEU A 452 20.10 -9.22 0.35
N ASP A 453 20.86 -9.53 1.40
CA ASP A 453 20.51 -10.58 2.37
C ASP A 453 19.26 -10.21 3.17
N THR A 454 19.23 -8.99 3.69
CA THR A 454 18.15 -8.51 4.57
C THR A 454 16.81 -8.49 3.85
N LYS A 455 16.80 -8.10 2.57
CA LYS A 455 15.57 -8.03 1.75
C LYS A 455 15.32 -9.30 0.93
N GLY A 456 16.22 -10.29 0.98
CA GLY A 456 16.08 -11.60 0.34
C GLY A 456 16.19 -11.57 -1.18
N TYR A 457 17.12 -10.78 -1.73
CA TYR A 457 17.47 -10.75 -3.15
C TYR A 457 18.59 -11.77 -3.48
N SER A 458 18.66 -12.22 -4.73
CA SER A 458 19.64 -13.22 -5.16
C SER A 458 21.05 -12.63 -5.32
N ARG A 459 22.00 -13.08 -4.49
CA ARG A 459 23.43 -12.74 -4.61
C ARG A 459 24.07 -13.15 -5.92
N THR A 460 23.63 -14.26 -6.52
CA THR A 460 24.23 -14.77 -7.76
C THR A 460 23.87 -13.90 -8.96
N ARG A 461 22.62 -13.42 -9.02
CA ARG A 461 22.12 -12.56 -10.09
C ARG A 461 22.69 -11.15 -10.00
N LEU A 462 22.69 -10.59 -8.79
CA LEU A 462 23.07 -9.20 -8.49
C LEU A 462 24.52 -9.04 -8.04
N LYS A 463 25.41 -9.98 -8.39
CA LYS A 463 26.84 -9.86 -8.11
C LYS A 463 27.43 -8.68 -8.88
N ILE A 464 28.25 -7.87 -8.21
CA ILE A 464 28.89 -6.68 -8.80
C ILE A 464 30.43 -6.81 -8.83
N ASN A 465 31.05 -6.17 -9.83
CA ASN A 465 32.49 -5.97 -9.90
C ASN A 465 32.85 -4.56 -9.41
N MET A 466 33.64 -4.47 -8.35
CA MET A 466 33.88 -3.16 -7.72
C MET A 466 34.67 -2.18 -8.57
N ARG A 467 35.52 -2.66 -9.48
CA ARG A 467 36.25 -1.78 -10.40
C ARG A 467 35.30 -1.15 -11.41
N THR A 468 34.41 -1.95 -12.00
CA THR A 468 33.41 -1.46 -12.97
C THR A 468 32.44 -0.50 -12.28
N VAL A 469 31.94 -0.86 -11.10
CA VAL A 469 31.04 0.02 -10.31
C VAL A 469 31.71 1.33 -9.94
N THR A 470 32.97 1.32 -9.47
CA THR A 470 33.68 2.57 -9.13
C THR A 470 33.80 3.49 -10.35
N ASN A 471 34.12 2.94 -11.52
CA ASN A 471 34.23 3.73 -12.76
C ASN A 471 32.87 4.28 -13.21
N PHE A 472 31.81 3.47 -13.09
CA PHE A 472 30.44 3.90 -13.37
C PHE A 472 30.02 5.05 -12.45
N LEU A 473 30.16 4.88 -11.14
CA LEU A 473 29.74 5.87 -10.13
C LEU A 473 30.43 7.23 -10.29
N ARG A 474 31.67 7.28 -10.80
CA ARG A 474 32.39 8.56 -11.04
C ARG A 474 31.86 9.39 -12.20
N ASN A 475 30.94 8.85 -13.00
CA ASN A 475 30.30 9.53 -14.13
C ASN A 475 28.77 9.54 -14.00
N ALA A 476 28.21 8.82 -13.03
CA ALA A 476 26.77 8.71 -12.81
C ALA A 476 26.18 10.03 -12.28
N LYS A 477 24.96 10.36 -12.73
CA LYS A 477 24.20 11.49 -12.19
C LYS A 477 23.81 11.22 -10.74
N HIS A 478 23.69 12.27 -9.94
CA HIS A 478 23.36 12.21 -8.51
C HIS A 478 24.34 11.40 -7.63
N ILE A 479 25.51 11.04 -8.14
CA ILE A 479 26.55 10.35 -7.37
C ILE A 479 27.75 11.27 -7.22
N VAL A 480 28.20 11.46 -5.97
CA VAL A 480 29.33 12.33 -5.65
C VAL A 480 30.36 11.59 -4.80
N PHE A 481 31.63 12.02 -4.93
CA PHE A 481 32.70 11.59 -4.05
C PHE A 481 33.30 12.80 -3.34
N ASN A 482 33.49 12.67 -2.04
CA ASN A 482 34.12 13.69 -1.20
C ASN A 482 35.66 13.67 -1.32
N GLU A 483 36.33 14.58 -0.62
CA GLU A 483 37.81 14.69 -0.60
C GLU A 483 38.52 13.36 -0.23
N GLN A 484 37.94 12.58 0.69
CA GLN A 484 38.49 11.28 1.11
C GLN A 484 38.11 10.12 0.16
N ASN A 485 37.58 10.44 -1.03
CA ASN A 485 37.13 9.48 -2.04
C ASN A 485 36.04 8.51 -1.51
N ARG A 486 35.15 9.02 -0.65
CA ARG A 486 33.96 8.30 -0.18
C ARG A 486 32.75 8.71 -1.01
N VAL A 487 31.95 7.72 -1.41
CA VAL A 487 30.79 7.86 -2.29
C VAL A 487 29.50 8.01 -1.51
N ARG A 488 28.59 8.85 -2.02
CA ARG A 488 27.18 8.88 -1.60
C ARG A 488 26.28 9.33 -2.76
N TYR A 489 24.98 9.11 -2.58
CA TYR A 489 23.97 9.76 -3.39
C TYR A 489 23.80 11.22 -2.96
N CYS A 490 23.70 12.13 -3.92
CA CYS A 490 23.49 13.57 -3.75
C CYS A 490 22.37 14.02 -4.67
N ASP A 491 21.28 14.50 -4.07
CA ASP A 491 20.05 14.90 -4.77
C ASP A 491 20.11 16.36 -5.24
N ALA A 492 21.31 16.92 -5.41
CA ALA A 492 21.50 18.31 -5.78
C ALA A 492 20.86 18.59 -7.15
N ASP A 493 19.98 19.59 -7.20
CA ASP A 493 19.44 20.11 -8.45
C ASP A 493 20.52 20.92 -9.18
N TYR A 494 21.10 20.32 -10.22
CA TYR A 494 22.16 20.93 -11.01
C TYR A 494 21.67 22.16 -11.80
N TYR A 495 20.37 22.30 -12.07
CA TYR A 495 19.84 23.51 -12.72
C TYR A 495 20.05 24.75 -11.83
N GLN A 496 19.85 24.62 -10.52
CA GLN A 496 20.11 25.72 -9.58
C GLN A 496 21.59 26.11 -9.55
N LEU A 497 22.48 25.16 -9.78
CA LEU A 497 23.92 25.38 -9.90
C LEU A 497 24.23 26.26 -11.13
N TRP A 498 23.70 25.89 -12.30
CA TRP A 498 23.93 26.62 -13.55
C TRP A 498 23.26 27.99 -13.59
N GLU A 499 22.13 28.18 -12.91
CA GLU A 499 21.41 29.47 -12.86
C GLU A 499 22.04 30.46 -11.87
N ASN A 500 22.48 30.00 -10.70
CA ASN A 500 22.85 30.91 -9.60
C ASN A 500 24.35 31.20 -9.49
N ILE A 501 25.20 30.38 -10.13
CA ILE A 501 26.65 30.59 -10.20
C ILE A 501 26.99 31.36 -11.46
N ASP A 502 27.63 32.51 -11.28
CA ASP A 502 28.24 33.23 -12.39
C ASP A 502 29.56 32.55 -12.77
N PHE A 503 29.52 31.61 -13.72
CA PHE A 503 30.71 30.92 -14.22
C PHE A 503 31.59 31.81 -15.10
N ASN A 504 31.06 32.91 -15.66
CA ASN A 504 31.83 33.82 -16.52
C ASN A 504 33.00 34.46 -15.78
N GLN A 505 32.88 34.66 -14.46
CA GLN A 505 33.97 35.20 -13.63
C GLN A 505 35.22 34.28 -13.60
N TYR A 506 35.06 33.01 -13.97
CA TYR A 506 36.16 32.05 -14.01
C TYR A 506 36.68 31.80 -15.42
N ASN A 507 36.14 32.47 -16.44
CA ASN A 507 36.53 32.25 -17.82
C ASN A 507 38.04 32.50 -18.02
N ASN A 508 38.68 31.65 -18.82
CA ASN A 508 40.13 31.59 -19.04
C ASN A 508 40.98 31.34 -17.78
N LEU A 509 40.42 30.69 -16.77
CA LEU A 509 41.14 30.26 -15.56
C LEU A 509 41.18 28.74 -15.42
N VAL A 510 42.20 28.27 -14.71
CA VAL A 510 42.31 26.91 -14.19
C VAL A 510 42.18 26.95 -12.68
N ILE A 511 41.04 26.51 -12.16
CA ILE A 511 40.73 26.58 -10.73
C ILE A 511 40.34 25.20 -10.18
N SER A 512 40.42 25.05 -8.87
CA SER A 512 39.76 23.96 -8.16
C SER A 512 38.29 24.31 -7.95
N SER A 513 37.39 23.32 -8.00
CA SER A 513 36.01 23.48 -7.55
C SER A 513 35.90 23.89 -6.06
N ASN A 514 36.95 23.69 -5.25
CA ASN A 514 37.03 24.27 -3.90
C ASN A 514 36.90 25.80 -3.92
N ARG A 515 37.38 26.46 -4.99
CA ARG A 515 37.25 27.90 -5.14
C ARG A 515 35.80 28.31 -5.31
N ILE A 516 35.08 27.63 -6.20
CA ILE A 516 33.66 27.85 -6.46
C ILE A 516 32.84 27.55 -5.20
N PHE A 517 33.16 26.45 -4.51
CA PHE A 517 32.51 26.06 -3.26
C PHE A 517 32.63 27.17 -2.20
N ALA A 518 33.82 27.76 -2.06
CA ALA A 518 34.06 28.85 -1.12
C ALA A 518 33.30 30.13 -1.51
N ASP A 519 33.30 30.47 -2.80
CA ASP A 519 32.63 31.67 -3.34
C ASP A 519 31.09 31.58 -3.22
N TYR A 520 30.52 30.36 -3.20
CA TYR A 520 29.06 30.09 -3.21
C TYR A 520 28.58 29.22 -2.04
N ARG A 521 29.15 29.41 -0.85
CA ARG A 521 28.93 28.54 0.31
C ARG A 521 27.45 28.36 0.71
N GLU A 522 26.65 29.42 0.67
CA GLU A 522 25.22 29.36 1.00
C GLU A 522 24.44 28.48 0.02
N LEU A 523 24.74 28.58 -1.29
CA LEU A 523 24.13 27.75 -2.32
C LEU A 523 24.54 26.28 -2.18
N MET A 524 25.80 26.01 -1.84
CA MET A 524 26.29 24.65 -1.62
C MET A 524 25.57 23.98 -0.44
N GLU A 525 25.37 24.72 0.66
CA GLU A 525 24.62 24.23 1.81
C GLU A 525 23.14 23.98 1.47
N GLU A 526 22.55 24.85 0.64
CA GLU A 526 21.20 24.69 0.13
C GLU A 526 21.02 23.41 -0.70
N LEU A 527 22.00 23.07 -1.54
CA LEU A 527 22.01 21.89 -2.41
C LEU A 527 22.57 20.62 -1.74
N ASP A 528 22.85 20.64 -0.44
CA ASP A 528 23.57 19.58 0.30
C ASP A 528 24.91 19.17 -0.33
N ILE A 529 25.62 20.07 -0.98
CA ILE A 529 26.98 19.82 -1.48
C ILE A 529 27.94 20.11 -0.33
N ARG A 530 28.73 19.12 0.10
CA ARG A 530 29.46 19.17 1.38
C ARG A 530 30.90 19.67 1.25
N ASP A 531 31.51 19.50 0.09
CA ASP A 531 32.85 20.01 -0.21
C ASP A 531 33.01 20.29 -1.71
N GLY A 532 34.14 20.88 -2.09
CA GLY A 532 34.42 21.15 -3.49
C GLY A 532 34.63 19.89 -4.34
N TYR A 533 34.99 18.75 -3.75
CA TYR A 533 35.12 17.50 -4.50
C TYR A 533 33.76 16.98 -4.93
N GLU A 534 32.75 17.02 -4.07
CA GLU A 534 31.37 16.69 -4.43
C GLU A 534 30.86 17.64 -5.52
N LEU A 535 31.10 18.95 -5.38
CA LEU A 535 30.76 19.95 -6.40
C LEU A 535 31.35 19.61 -7.77
N PHE A 536 32.59 19.13 -7.81
CA PHE A 536 33.23 18.70 -9.06
C PHE A 536 32.44 17.60 -9.76
N TYR A 537 31.91 16.61 -9.02
CA TYR A 537 31.11 15.53 -9.62
C TYR A 537 29.73 15.99 -10.08
N VAL A 538 29.09 16.91 -9.33
CA VAL A 538 27.82 17.50 -9.76
C VAL A 538 28.00 18.27 -11.07
N ILE A 539 29.03 19.13 -11.15
CA ILE A 539 29.39 19.84 -12.39
C ILE A 539 29.69 18.84 -13.51
N LYS A 540 30.59 17.88 -13.28
CA LYS A 540 31.05 16.92 -14.29
C LYS A 540 29.90 16.09 -14.88
N SER A 541 28.96 15.62 -14.05
CA SER A 541 27.85 14.77 -14.48
C SER A 541 26.70 15.54 -15.16
N SER A 542 26.69 16.87 -15.07
CA SER A 542 25.69 17.76 -15.68
C SER A 542 26.27 18.71 -16.75
N LEU A 543 27.50 18.45 -17.23
CA LEU A 543 28.16 19.27 -18.26
C LEU A 543 27.39 19.36 -19.59
N GLU A 544 26.52 18.39 -19.87
CA GLU A 544 25.69 18.40 -21.08
C GLU A 544 24.64 19.51 -21.07
N ASP A 545 24.24 19.96 -19.88
CA ASP A 545 23.24 21.01 -19.66
C ASP A 545 23.85 22.43 -19.72
N TRP A 546 25.18 22.54 -19.83
CA TRP A 546 25.88 23.82 -19.98
C TRP A 546 25.79 24.36 -21.42
N ASN A 547 25.52 25.65 -21.54
CA ASN A 547 25.49 26.32 -22.84
C ASN A 547 26.91 26.53 -23.40
N LYS A 548 27.31 25.66 -24.34
CA LYS A 548 28.64 25.71 -24.98
C LYS A 548 28.92 26.98 -25.78
N ASP A 549 27.89 27.77 -26.09
CA ASP A 549 28.05 29.05 -26.79
C ASP A 549 28.71 30.13 -25.90
N ASP A 550 28.68 29.98 -24.58
CA ASP A 550 29.33 30.93 -23.65
C ASP A 550 30.85 30.72 -23.64
N PHE A 551 31.31 29.54 -23.22
CA PHE A 551 32.70 29.05 -23.33
C PHE A 551 32.79 27.57 -22.90
N GLU A 552 33.90 26.89 -23.18
CA GLU A 552 34.08 25.46 -22.86
C GLU A 552 34.48 25.24 -21.38
N ILE A 553 33.87 24.25 -20.72
CA ILE A 553 34.23 23.82 -19.36
C ILE A 553 34.79 22.40 -19.42
N ASN A 554 36.01 22.20 -18.92
CA ASN A 554 36.69 20.91 -18.96
C ASN A 554 37.14 20.44 -17.57
N CYS A 555 36.54 19.34 -17.11
CA CYS A 555 36.87 18.67 -15.86
C CYS A 555 38.11 17.77 -16.03
N ARG A 556 39.32 18.30 -15.73
CA ARG A 556 40.60 17.62 -15.98
C ARG A 556 40.94 16.51 -14.97
N ARG A 557 41.27 16.90 -13.73
CA ARG A 557 41.61 15.98 -12.62
C ARG A 557 40.80 16.43 -11.43
N VAL A 558 40.15 15.55 -10.69
CA VAL A 558 39.40 15.96 -9.48
C VAL A 558 40.39 16.64 -8.50
N PRO A 559 40.12 17.84 -7.96
CA PRO A 559 38.96 18.74 -8.17
C PRO A 559 39.19 19.94 -9.13
N VAL A 560 40.20 19.88 -10.02
CA VAL A 560 40.60 20.92 -10.97
C VAL A 560 39.74 20.96 -12.25
N ILE A 561 39.23 22.15 -12.56
CA ILE A 561 38.41 22.48 -13.72
C ILE A 561 39.10 23.59 -14.54
N ILE A 562 39.05 23.46 -15.86
CA ILE A 562 39.52 24.47 -16.82
C ILE A 562 38.29 25.15 -17.41
N PHE A 563 38.23 26.48 -17.35
CA PHE A 563 37.18 27.29 -17.95
C PHE A 563 37.77 28.07 -19.14
N GLY A 564 37.15 27.97 -20.31
CA GLY A 564 37.58 28.63 -21.54
C GLY A 564 38.98 28.18 -21.99
N GLU A 565 39.81 29.12 -22.41
CA GLU A 565 41.19 28.88 -22.85
C GLU A 565 42.21 28.88 -21.69
N GLY A 566 41.78 28.52 -20.48
CA GLY A 566 42.63 28.53 -19.29
C GLY A 566 43.87 27.64 -19.44
N ASP A 567 45.05 28.22 -19.19
CA ASP A 567 46.34 27.52 -19.24
C ASP A 567 47.12 27.69 -17.92
N GLU A 568 47.58 26.58 -17.35
CA GLU A 568 48.26 26.56 -16.05
C GLU A 568 49.62 27.29 -16.05
N ALA A 569 50.39 27.21 -17.14
CA ALA A 569 51.68 27.88 -17.24
C ALA A 569 51.51 29.39 -17.38
N VAL A 570 50.61 29.81 -18.28
CA VAL A 570 50.28 31.23 -18.47
C VAL A 570 49.70 31.80 -17.18
N GLN A 571 48.76 31.10 -16.53
CA GLN A 571 48.17 31.52 -15.27
C GLN A 571 49.22 31.68 -14.16
N ALA A 572 50.15 30.74 -14.03
CA ALA A 572 51.21 30.81 -13.03
C ALA A 572 52.13 32.00 -13.24
N VAL A 573 52.64 32.20 -14.47
CA VAL A 573 53.50 33.36 -14.77
C VAL A 573 52.74 34.67 -14.62
N ARG A 574 51.47 34.72 -15.07
CA ARG A 574 50.60 35.88 -14.90
C ARG A 574 50.42 36.23 -13.42
N PHE A 575 50.16 35.23 -12.58
CA PHE A 575 50.02 35.43 -11.13
C PHE A 575 51.33 35.88 -10.49
N LEU A 576 52.47 35.31 -10.90
CA LEU A 576 53.78 35.73 -10.41
C LEU A 576 54.05 37.21 -10.69
N LYS A 577 53.68 37.72 -11.88
CA LYS A 577 53.80 39.16 -12.21
C LYS A 577 53.03 40.08 -11.25
N GLU A 578 52.01 39.56 -10.57
CA GLU A 578 51.19 40.33 -9.63
C GLU A 578 51.83 40.46 -8.26
N ILE A 579 52.42 39.36 -7.78
CA ILE A 579 52.89 39.25 -6.39
C ILE A 579 54.41 39.29 -6.25
N SER A 580 55.16 39.26 -7.37
CA SER A 580 56.62 39.35 -7.35
C SER A 580 57.12 40.72 -6.85
N PRO A 581 58.19 40.77 -6.04
CA PRO A 581 58.98 39.63 -5.55
C PRO A 581 58.28 38.87 -4.42
N VAL A 582 58.35 37.53 -4.46
CA VAL A 582 57.70 36.65 -3.47
C VAL A 582 58.59 35.45 -3.14
N ASP A 583 58.58 35.01 -1.89
CA ASP A 583 59.27 33.79 -1.46
C ASP A 583 58.65 32.52 -2.10
N TYR A 584 59.48 31.49 -2.28
CA TYR A 584 59.07 30.24 -2.93
C TYR A 584 57.79 29.64 -2.32
N TYR A 585 57.75 29.51 -0.99
CA TYR A 585 56.61 28.90 -0.30
C TYR A 585 55.38 29.81 -0.30
N ASP A 586 55.60 31.11 -0.13
CA ASP A 586 54.54 32.12 -0.10
C ASP A 586 53.82 32.22 -1.45
N TYR A 587 54.55 32.03 -2.57
CA TYR A 587 53.94 31.96 -3.90
C TYR A 587 52.87 30.86 -3.99
N TYR A 588 53.20 29.63 -3.60
CA TYR A 588 52.27 28.51 -3.73
C TYR A 588 51.12 28.58 -2.73
N GLN A 589 51.36 29.15 -1.55
CA GLN A 589 50.27 29.45 -0.62
C GLN A 589 49.31 30.49 -1.22
N ALA A 590 49.83 31.59 -1.76
CA ALA A 590 49.00 32.60 -2.41
C ALA A 590 48.28 32.06 -3.67
N TYR A 591 48.90 31.11 -4.37
CA TYR A 591 48.30 30.43 -5.53
C TYR A 591 47.10 29.56 -5.10
N GLU A 592 47.24 28.83 -4.00
CA GLU A 592 46.14 28.06 -3.40
C GLU A 592 44.99 28.96 -2.96
N GLU A 593 45.27 30.04 -2.25
CA GLU A 593 44.25 31.00 -1.80
C GLU A 593 43.47 31.61 -2.98
N ARG A 594 44.16 31.89 -4.09
CA ARG A 594 43.54 32.50 -5.27
C ARG A 594 42.74 31.52 -6.13
N TYR A 595 43.31 30.37 -6.45
CA TYR A 595 42.72 29.45 -7.44
C TYR A 595 42.11 28.19 -6.81
N GLY A 596 42.22 28.01 -5.49
CA GLY A 596 41.73 26.85 -4.75
C GLY A 596 42.53 25.57 -4.98
N ILE A 597 43.64 25.63 -5.73
CA ILE A 597 44.50 24.48 -6.04
C ILE A 597 45.49 24.30 -4.90
N HIS A 598 45.40 23.17 -4.19
CA HIS A 598 46.30 22.88 -3.07
C HIS A 598 47.78 23.11 -3.41
N LYS A 599 48.50 23.79 -2.51
CA LYS A 599 49.90 24.17 -2.72
C LYS A 599 50.79 22.98 -3.09
N GLU A 600 50.61 21.81 -2.48
CA GLU A 600 51.36 20.60 -2.81
C GLU A 600 51.07 20.12 -4.23
N SER A 601 49.82 20.26 -4.68
CA SER A 601 49.38 19.89 -6.05
C SER A 601 49.86 20.88 -7.11
N ALA A 602 50.00 22.16 -6.76
CA ALA A 602 50.58 23.19 -7.63
C ALA A 602 52.11 23.05 -7.72
N GLN A 603 52.79 22.83 -6.59
CA GLN A 603 54.23 22.56 -6.52
C GLN A 603 54.62 21.31 -7.31
N GLY A 604 53.84 20.23 -7.17
CA GLY A 604 54.07 18.98 -7.89
C GLY A 604 53.69 19.01 -9.37
N ASN A 605 53.10 20.10 -9.88
CA ASN A 605 52.73 20.22 -11.28
C ASN A 605 53.93 20.63 -12.15
N PRO A 606 54.39 19.79 -13.09
CA PRO A 606 55.52 20.12 -13.96
C PRO A 606 55.26 21.34 -14.84
N THR A 607 54.01 21.57 -15.28
CA THR A 607 53.64 22.71 -16.13
C THR A 607 53.88 24.03 -15.41
N ILE A 608 53.45 24.12 -14.15
CA ILE A 608 53.61 25.32 -13.32
C ILE A 608 55.08 25.50 -12.94
N SER A 609 55.72 24.47 -12.40
CA SER A 609 57.10 24.57 -11.91
C SER A 609 58.11 24.88 -13.02
N ASN A 610 57.95 24.30 -14.22
CA ASN A 610 58.81 24.61 -15.36
C ASN A 610 58.62 26.06 -15.82
N ALA A 611 57.38 26.55 -15.89
CA ALA A 611 57.09 27.92 -16.30
C ALA A 611 57.67 28.97 -15.34
N LEU A 612 57.70 28.67 -14.03
CA LEU A 612 58.22 29.57 -13.01
C LEU A 612 59.74 29.47 -12.81
N SER A 613 60.37 28.36 -13.23
CA SER A 613 61.79 28.06 -12.95
C SER A 613 62.76 29.15 -13.40
N VAL A 614 62.47 29.84 -14.50
CA VAL A 614 63.29 30.92 -15.06
C VAL A 614 63.31 32.20 -14.20
N TYR A 615 62.36 32.34 -13.28
CA TYR A 615 62.23 33.50 -12.39
C TYR A 615 62.74 33.22 -10.97
N TYR A 616 63.26 32.02 -10.70
CA TYR A 616 63.69 31.63 -9.37
C TYR A 616 65.14 32.05 -9.09
N ILE A 617 65.33 32.97 -8.14
CA ILE A 617 66.63 33.50 -7.74
C ILE A 617 66.76 33.44 -6.21
N GLY A 618 67.68 32.61 -5.71
CA GLY A 618 68.13 32.65 -4.31
C GLY A 618 67.05 32.39 -3.25
N GLY A 619 66.00 31.62 -3.55
CA GLY A 619 64.89 31.33 -2.62
C GLY A 619 63.60 32.08 -2.93
N GLN A 620 63.64 33.05 -3.84
CA GLN A 620 62.51 33.90 -4.20
C GLN A 620 62.22 33.84 -5.70
N TYR A 621 60.97 34.11 -6.07
CA TYR A 621 60.58 34.35 -7.46
C TYR A 621 60.60 35.85 -7.75
N VAL A 622 61.49 36.24 -8.66
CA VAL A 622 61.71 37.63 -9.08
C VAL A 622 61.52 37.73 -10.59
N ILE A 623 60.60 38.57 -11.02
CA ILE A 623 60.38 38.89 -12.44
C ILE A 623 60.59 40.39 -12.67
N ASP A 624 61.46 40.72 -13.62
CA ASP A 624 61.66 42.10 -14.06
C ASP A 624 60.44 42.52 -14.90
N VAL A 625 59.48 43.18 -14.24
CA VAL A 625 58.26 43.65 -14.89
C VAL A 625 58.47 45.04 -15.50
N PRO A 626 58.01 45.28 -16.74
CA PRO A 626 58.18 46.57 -17.41
C PRO A 626 57.34 47.66 -16.74
N ALA A 627 57.77 48.92 -16.89
CA ALA A 627 56.99 50.09 -16.50
C ALA A 627 55.97 50.44 -17.59
N ILE A 628 54.89 51.12 -17.20
CA ILE A 628 53.98 51.77 -18.16
C ILE A 628 54.76 52.90 -18.86
N ASP A 629 54.67 52.96 -20.19
CA ASP A 629 55.30 54.02 -20.99
C ASP A 629 54.72 55.37 -20.60
N GLU A 630 55.57 56.40 -20.43
CA GLU A 630 55.15 57.73 -19.96
C GLU A 630 54.03 58.34 -20.84
N ARG A 631 53.96 57.99 -22.12
CA ARG A 631 52.92 58.47 -23.05
C ARG A 631 51.53 57.95 -22.72
N ASP A 632 51.44 56.78 -22.09
CA ASP A 632 50.17 56.12 -21.74
C ASP A 632 49.71 56.46 -20.32
N VAL A 633 50.61 56.91 -19.44
CA VAL A 633 50.35 57.11 -18.00
C VAL A 633 49.20 58.08 -17.74
N ASP A 634 49.19 59.25 -18.37
CA ASP A 634 48.17 60.28 -18.10
C ASP A 634 46.77 59.83 -18.56
N GLY A 635 46.69 59.19 -19.74
CA GLY A 635 45.45 58.65 -20.28
C GLY A 635 44.89 57.52 -19.41
N PHE A 636 45.75 56.60 -19.00
CA PHE A 636 45.37 55.48 -18.16
C PHE A 636 44.96 55.93 -16.75
N LYS A 637 45.73 56.84 -16.12
CA LYS A 637 45.40 57.39 -14.79
C LYS A 637 44.07 58.13 -14.78
N LYS A 638 43.77 58.89 -15.84
CA LYS A 638 42.46 59.54 -16.02
C LYS A 638 41.34 58.50 -16.09
N MET A 639 41.52 57.40 -16.82
CA MET A 639 40.52 56.35 -16.88
C MET A 639 40.33 55.65 -15.53
N LEU A 640 41.42 55.32 -14.83
CA LEU A 640 41.34 54.66 -13.53
C LEU A 640 40.56 55.51 -12.51
N SER A 641 40.65 56.84 -12.59
CA SER A 641 39.92 57.74 -11.69
C SER A 641 38.39 57.72 -11.86
N THR A 642 37.86 57.12 -12.93
CA THR A 642 36.41 57.06 -13.20
C THR A 642 35.68 56.06 -12.32
N LYS A 643 36.37 55.04 -11.80
CA LYS A 643 35.83 54.07 -10.86
C LYS A 643 36.71 54.00 -9.62
N LYS A 644 36.09 53.69 -8.49
CA LYS A 644 36.78 53.63 -7.19
C LYS A 644 37.57 52.34 -6.99
N ILE A 645 37.08 51.26 -7.60
CA ILE A 645 37.73 49.95 -7.64
C ILE A 645 37.65 49.38 -9.06
N TRP A 646 38.70 48.66 -9.45
CA TRP A 646 38.82 47.97 -10.73
C TRP A 646 39.07 46.50 -10.49
N PHE A 647 38.24 45.63 -11.04
CA PHE A 647 38.54 44.21 -11.10
C PHE A 647 39.49 43.93 -12.26
N ARG A 648 40.31 42.89 -12.12
CA ARG A 648 41.41 42.62 -13.04
C ARG A 648 40.97 42.48 -14.50
N ASP A 649 39.88 41.78 -14.78
CA ASP A 649 39.44 41.55 -16.16
C ASP A 649 39.00 42.85 -16.85
N ASP A 650 38.37 43.75 -16.08
CA ASP A 650 38.00 45.09 -16.55
C ASP A 650 39.25 45.95 -16.75
N LEU A 651 40.22 45.82 -15.86
CA LEU A 651 41.49 46.54 -15.89
C LEU A 651 42.36 46.14 -17.08
N GLU A 652 42.45 44.83 -17.39
CA GLU A 652 43.19 44.29 -18.54
C GLU A 652 42.60 44.83 -19.85
N LYS A 653 41.27 44.78 -20.03
CA LYS A 653 40.59 45.34 -21.21
C LYS A 653 40.82 46.84 -21.36
N VAL A 654 40.77 47.59 -20.26
CA VAL A 654 41.02 49.03 -20.29
C VAL A 654 42.48 49.33 -20.62
N PHE A 655 43.41 48.53 -20.09
CA PHE A 655 44.83 48.67 -20.36
C PHE A 655 45.14 48.42 -21.84
N GLU A 656 44.62 47.35 -22.43
CA GLU A 656 44.80 47.05 -23.87
C GLU A 656 44.26 48.15 -24.78
N ASN A 657 43.14 48.78 -24.41
CA ASN A 657 42.51 49.82 -25.21
C ASN A 657 43.22 51.19 -25.11
N ILE A 658 43.78 51.52 -23.95
CA ILE A 658 44.34 52.86 -23.67
C ILE A 658 45.85 52.88 -23.84
N CYS A 659 46.55 51.83 -23.41
CA CYS A 659 48.01 51.80 -23.36
C CYS A 659 48.60 51.19 -24.64
N VAL A 660 48.59 51.95 -25.73
CA VAL A 660 49.04 51.48 -27.06
C VAL A 660 50.58 51.42 -27.17
N HIS A 661 51.29 52.14 -26.30
CA HIS A 661 52.75 52.21 -26.31
C HIS A 661 53.42 51.32 -25.25
N SER A 662 52.66 50.84 -24.27
CA SER A 662 53.10 49.93 -23.21
C SER A 662 52.88 48.48 -23.62
N SER A 663 53.77 47.57 -23.22
CA SER A 663 53.49 46.14 -23.36
C SER A 663 52.41 45.71 -22.37
N GLY A 664 51.63 44.67 -22.69
CA GLY A 664 50.64 44.10 -21.75
C GLY A 664 51.25 43.70 -20.39
N ASP A 665 52.53 43.34 -20.39
CA ASP A 665 53.30 43.00 -19.18
C ASP A 665 53.54 44.20 -18.25
N ALA A 666 53.31 45.44 -18.72
CA ALA A 666 53.42 46.64 -17.90
C ALA A 666 52.24 46.82 -16.94
N LEU A 667 51.17 46.02 -17.08
CA LEU A 667 50.09 45.94 -16.10
C LEU A 667 50.48 45.01 -14.94
N ASN A 668 51.27 45.54 -14.02
CA ASN A 668 51.78 44.82 -12.85
C ASN A 668 51.72 45.69 -11.58
N ALA A 669 51.89 45.07 -10.41
CA ALA A 669 51.75 45.76 -9.13
C ALA A 669 52.76 46.89 -8.93
N ALA A 670 54.01 46.71 -9.39
CA ALA A 670 55.05 47.73 -9.28
C ALA A 670 54.74 48.97 -10.13
N ALA A 671 54.26 48.77 -11.36
CA ALA A 671 53.93 49.85 -12.27
C ALA A 671 52.67 50.63 -11.83
N LEU A 672 51.60 49.93 -11.40
CA LEU A 672 50.41 50.56 -10.84
C LEU A 672 50.73 51.38 -9.59
N LYS A 673 51.61 50.87 -8.72
CA LYS A 673 52.04 51.59 -7.51
C LYS A 673 52.74 52.90 -7.83
N ARG A 674 53.53 52.98 -8.91
CA ARG A 674 54.19 54.21 -9.36
C ARG A 674 53.21 55.29 -9.81
N ILE A 675 52.04 54.90 -10.34
CA ILE A 675 51.02 55.85 -10.81
C ILE A 675 49.93 56.15 -9.76
N GLY A 676 50.03 55.54 -8.56
CA GLY A 676 49.17 55.83 -7.41
C GLY A 676 48.07 54.78 -7.14
N TYR A 677 48.21 53.55 -7.64
CA TYR A 677 47.22 52.49 -7.44
C TYR A 677 47.86 51.23 -6.84
N SER A 678 47.17 50.57 -5.91
CA SER A 678 47.57 49.27 -5.39
C SER A 678 46.90 48.19 -6.22
N LEU A 679 47.69 47.26 -6.77
CA LEU A 679 47.17 46.03 -7.37
C LEU A 679 47.27 44.92 -6.33
N ASN A 680 46.13 44.44 -5.85
CA ASN A 680 46.03 43.24 -5.04
C ASN A 680 45.64 42.05 -5.93
N ALA A 681 45.64 40.84 -5.37
CA ALA A 681 45.23 39.65 -6.10
C ALA A 681 43.79 39.78 -6.64
N GLY A 682 43.65 40.11 -7.92
CA GLY A 682 42.38 40.20 -8.66
C GLY A 682 41.71 41.57 -8.72
N TYR A 683 42.21 42.61 -8.03
CA TYR A 683 41.60 43.95 -8.08
C TYR A 683 42.60 45.07 -7.77
N ALA A 684 42.28 46.29 -8.22
CA ALA A 684 43.07 47.50 -8.01
C ALA A 684 42.23 48.64 -7.43
N TYR A 685 42.84 49.42 -6.53
CA TYR A 685 42.24 50.59 -5.90
C TYR A 685 43.30 51.67 -5.67
N ASN A 686 42.87 52.92 -5.46
CA ASN A 686 43.78 54.04 -5.22
C ASN A 686 44.53 53.86 -3.88
N VAL A 687 45.85 54.05 -3.87
CA VAL A 687 46.67 53.94 -2.65
C VAL A 687 46.30 54.94 -1.55
N GLU A 688 45.59 56.02 -1.88
CA GLU A 688 45.10 57.02 -0.91
C GLU A 688 44.16 56.43 0.15
N TYR A 689 43.46 55.32 -0.15
CA TYR A 689 42.65 54.61 0.85
C TYR A 689 43.53 53.90 1.91
N GLY A 690 44.79 53.61 1.60
CA GLY A 690 45.76 52.95 2.48
C GLY A 690 45.53 51.45 2.66
N SER A 691 44.28 51.00 2.85
CA SER A 691 43.92 49.59 2.92
C SER A 691 42.53 49.32 2.34
N MET A 692 42.26 48.06 1.99
CA MET A 692 40.95 47.66 1.47
C MET A 692 39.84 47.79 2.53
N SER A 693 40.14 47.57 3.80
CA SER A 693 39.18 47.79 4.89
C SER A 693 38.79 49.26 4.99
N ASN A 694 39.76 50.18 4.90
CA ASN A 694 39.47 51.62 4.90
C ASN A 694 38.66 52.04 3.66
N PHE A 695 38.92 51.43 2.50
CA PHE A 695 38.09 51.66 1.31
C PHE A 695 36.63 51.32 1.58
N PHE A 696 36.34 50.17 2.21
CA PHE A 696 34.97 49.81 2.56
C PHE A 696 34.36 50.82 3.53
N ASP A 697 35.12 51.24 4.55
CA ASP A 697 34.67 52.25 5.51
C ASP A 697 34.39 53.63 4.87
N MET A 698 35.12 54.01 3.81
CA MET A 698 35.02 55.32 3.18
C MET A 698 34.05 55.38 1.99
N GLU A 699 33.78 54.26 1.32
CA GLU A 699 32.98 54.25 0.09
C GLU A 699 31.71 53.40 0.19
N ILE A 700 31.64 52.42 1.10
CA ILE A 700 30.47 51.54 1.25
C ILE A 700 29.75 51.83 2.55
N PHE A 701 30.45 51.74 3.68
CA PHE A 701 29.89 51.93 5.02
C PHE A 701 29.87 53.42 5.43
N THR A 702 29.44 54.28 4.50
CA THR A 702 29.28 55.73 4.73
C THR A 702 27.85 56.24 4.62
N GLY A 703 26.96 55.47 3.99
CA GLY A 703 25.57 55.85 3.78
C GLY A 703 24.66 55.45 4.93
N ASP A 704 23.57 56.19 5.12
CA ASP A 704 22.53 55.88 6.10
C ASP A 704 21.91 54.48 5.87
N VAL A 705 21.85 54.05 4.60
CA VAL A 705 21.38 52.74 4.17
C VAL A 705 22.35 52.19 3.12
N VAL A 706 22.75 50.93 3.30
CA VAL A 706 23.61 50.18 2.37
C VAL A 706 22.79 49.01 1.83
N ASP A 707 22.43 49.08 0.55
CA ASP A 707 21.82 47.96 -0.18
C ASP A 707 22.91 47.12 -0.84
N MET A 708 23.08 45.90 -0.35
CA MET A 708 24.11 44.99 -0.84
C MET A 708 23.78 44.45 -2.23
N ASN A 709 22.53 44.53 -2.68
CA ASN A 709 22.12 44.11 -4.03
C ASN A 709 22.60 45.10 -5.12
N GLU A 710 22.92 46.34 -4.74
CA GLU A 710 23.44 47.36 -5.67
C GLU A 710 24.96 47.28 -5.86
N LEU A 711 25.65 46.51 -5.01
CA LEU A 711 27.09 46.34 -5.07
C LEU A 711 27.48 45.29 -6.11
N ASP A 712 28.66 45.46 -6.72
CA ASP A 712 29.24 44.45 -7.61
C ASP A 712 29.42 43.14 -6.82
N ARG A 713 28.83 42.04 -7.33
CA ARG A 713 28.84 40.73 -6.66
C ARG A 713 30.27 40.27 -6.38
N ARG A 714 31.22 40.55 -7.28
CA ARG A 714 32.65 40.23 -7.13
C ARG A 714 33.30 40.95 -5.94
N LEU A 715 32.74 42.08 -5.51
CA LEU A 715 33.17 42.80 -4.31
C LEU A 715 32.63 42.11 -3.06
N THR A 716 31.35 41.73 -3.09
CA THR A 716 30.64 41.15 -1.94
C THR A 716 31.11 39.76 -1.55
N THR A 717 31.73 39.03 -2.48
CA THR A 717 32.31 37.69 -2.25
C THR A 717 33.75 37.72 -1.72
N LEU A 718 34.40 38.89 -1.68
CA LEU A 718 35.76 38.99 -1.18
C LEU A 718 35.82 38.63 0.31
N PRO A 719 36.74 37.75 0.75
CA PRO A 719 36.87 37.39 2.17
C PRO A 719 37.10 38.61 3.08
N VAL A 720 37.86 39.59 2.59
CA VAL A 720 38.13 40.85 3.32
C VAL A 720 36.85 41.68 3.47
N PHE A 721 35.95 41.64 2.49
CA PHE A 721 34.66 42.32 2.56
C PHE A 721 33.72 41.63 3.53
N ILE A 722 33.59 40.29 3.45
CA ILE A 722 32.76 39.50 4.38
C ILE A 722 33.23 39.74 5.83
N SER A 723 34.54 39.73 6.07
CA SER A 723 35.10 40.03 7.38
C SER A 723 34.81 41.47 7.85
N ALA A 724 34.91 42.46 6.95
CA ALA A 724 34.56 43.84 7.26
C ALA A 724 33.06 44.00 7.58
N LEU A 725 32.19 43.36 6.81
CA LEU A 725 30.74 43.38 7.00
C LEU A 725 30.35 42.76 8.35
N GLU A 726 30.85 41.57 8.68
CA GLU A 726 30.57 40.91 9.96
C GLU A 726 31.07 41.75 11.14
N LYS A 727 32.23 42.41 10.99
CA LYS A 727 32.72 43.36 12.01
C LYS A 727 31.76 44.54 12.21
N LYS A 728 31.19 45.10 11.14
CA LYS A 728 30.20 46.20 11.21
C LYS A 728 28.88 45.76 11.84
N LYS A 729 28.42 44.54 11.53
CA LYS A 729 27.23 43.94 12.14
C LYS A 729 27.41 43.68 13.63
N ASN A 730 28.53 43.06 14.03
CA ASN A 730 28.79 42.67 15.43
C ASN A 730 29.13 43.86 16.33
N SER A 731 29.68 44.94 15.78
CA SER A 731 29.87 46.21 16.50
C SER A 731 28.58 47.03 16.64
N LEU A 732 27.48 46.59 16.02
CA LEU A 732 26.20 47.30 15.93
C LEU A 732 26.31 48.68 15.26
N GLU A 733 27.33 48.89 14.42
CA GLU A 733 27.41 50.09 13.58
C GLU A 733 26.29 50.05 12.52
N TYR A 734 26.01 48.87 11.97
CA TYR A 734 24.93 48.65 11.01
C TYR A 734 24.00 47.50 11.46
N ILE A 735 22.70 47.75 11.34
CA ILE A 735 21.65 46.76 11.61
C ILE A 735 21.03 46.32 10.28
N GLU A 736 20.91 45.01 10.07
CA GLU A 736 20.24 44.46 8.91
C GLU A 736 18.72 44.54 9.10
N ILE A 737 18.06 45.43 8.35
CA ILE A 737 16.63 45.76 8.52
C ILE A 737 15.71 44.95 7.59
N ALA A 738 16.27 44.45 6.50
CA ALA A 738 15.67 43.56 5.52
C ALA A 738 16.79 42.71 4.90
N PRO A 739 16.49 41.60 4.20
CA PRO A 739 17.52 40.78 3.59
C PRO A 739 18.45 41.62 2.72
N LYS A 740 19.77 41.58 3.01
CA LYS A 740 20.80 42.33 2.26
C LYS A 740 20.71 43.86 2.34
N ILE A 741 19.87 44.42 3.22
CA ILE A 741 19.72 45.87 3.41
C ILE A 741 20.15 46.22 4.83
N LEU A 742 21.19 47.04 4.95
CA LEU A 742 21.78 47.49 6.21
C LEU A 742 21.46 48.95 6.44
N MET A 743 21.21 49.32 7.70
CA MET A 743 20.95 50.69 8.11
C MET A 743 21.89 51.07 9.24
N ASP A 744 22.47 52.27 9.15
CA ASP A 744 23.33 52.83 10.20
C ASP A 744 22.55 52.98 11.53
N ILE A 745 23.22 52.77 12.65
CA ILE A 745 22.59 52.80 13.99
C ILE A 745 21.95 54.15 14.35
N GLU A 746 22.52 55.27 13.91
CA GLU A 746 21.90 56.59 14.13
C GLU A 746 20.66 56.76 13.25
N CYS A 747 20.65 56.21 12.04
CA CYS A 747 19.47 56.18 11.18
C CYS A 747 18.37 55.29 11.77
N VAL A 748 18.72 54.12 12.33
CA VAL A 748 17.78 53.26 13.08
C VAL A 748 17.15 54.01 14.24
N LYS A 749 17.95 54.77 14.99
CA LYS A 749 17.46 55.59 16.11
C LYS A 749 16.55 56.72 15.65
N GLN A 750 16.82 57.36 14.51
CA GLN A 750 15.96 58.42 13.96
C GLN A 750 14.62 57.87 13.45
N ASN A 751 14.66 56.75 12.72
CA ASN A 751 13.49 56.21 12.03
C ASN A 751 12.60 55.34 12.93
N TYR A 752 13.20 54.55 13.83
CA TYR A 752 12.48 53.63 14.72
C TYR A 752 12.49 54.09 16.19
N GLY A 753 13.29 55.09 16.56
CA GLY A 753 13.41 55.52 17.96
C GLY A 753 14.11 54.50 18.85
N ILE A 754 14.87 53.56 18.27
CA ILE A 754 15.54 52.45 18.96
C ILE A 754 16.99 52.85 19.28
N THR A 755 17.39 52.78 20.55
CA THR A 755 18.78 53.07 20.94
C THR A 755 19.64 51.79 21.05
N ILE A 756 20.96 51.96 20.98
CA ILE A 756 21.91 50.86 21.14
C ILE A 756 21.80 50.18 22.51
N GLU A 757 21.45 50.91 23.57
CA GLU A 757 21.20 50.36 24.90
C GLU A 757 19.96 49.46 24.93
N GLU A 758 18.90 49.83 24.20
CA GLU A 758 17.70 49.02 24.07
C GLU A 758 18.00 47.72 23.31
N ILE A 759 18.79 47.79 22.23
CA ILE A 759 19.27 46.63 21.47
C ILE A 759 20.08 45.69 22.39
N LYS A 760 21.07 46.22 23.11
CA LYS A 760 21.89 45.43 24.04
C LYS A 760 21.09 44.86 25.22
N ARG A 761 19.99 45.50 25.62
CA ARG A 761 19.07 44.95 26.63
C ARG A 761 18.31 43.76 26.07
N LEU A 762 17.81 43.87 24.84
CA LEU A 762 17.10 42.80 24.15
C LEU A 762 18.02 41.59 23.88
N GLN A 763 19.26 41.83 23.45
CA GLN A 763 20.28 40.79 23.29
C GLN A 763 20.60 40.06 24.60
N ARG A 764 20.72 40.79 25.72
CA ARG A 764 20.89 40.14 27.03
C ARG A 764 19.66 39.34 27.45
N TRP A 765 18.47 39.82 27.15
CA TRP A 765 17.22 39.11 27.45
C TRP A 765 17.15 37.77 26.73
N ILE A 766 17.54 37.70 25.44
CA ILE A 766 17.52 36.42 24.71
C ILE A 766 18.49 35.40 25.33
N LEU A 767 19.65 35.84 25.82
CA LEU A 767 20.62 34.96 26.47
C LEU A 767 20.12 34.43 27.82
N SER A 768 19.45 35.25 28.64
CA SER A 768 19.05 34.88 30.00
C SER A 768 17.66 34.25 30.11
N VAL A 769 16.71 34.61 29.24
CA VAL A 769 15.28 34.25 29.41
C VAL A 769 14.79 33.26 28.35
N CYS A 770 15.39 33.20 27.15
CA CYS A 770 14.93 32.26 26.12
C CYS A 770 15.29 30.80 26.50
N GLU A 771 14.27 29.99 26.79
CA GLU A 771 14.39 28.56 27.07
C GLU A 771 14.33 27.68 25.82
N ASP A 772 13.76 28.19 24.71
CA ASP A 772 13.66 27.43 23.47
C ASP A 772 15.04 27.13 22.86
N LYS A 773 15.21 25.88 22.43
CA LYS A 773 16.46 25.36 21.87
C LYS A 773 16.77 25.97 20.50
N TYR A 774 15.73 26.16 19.69
CA TYR A 774 15.79 26.81 18.38
C TYR A 774 14.73 27.88 18.32
N PHE A 775 15.08 29.05 17.79
CA PHE A 775 14.19 30.20 17.79
C PHE A 775 14.52 31.21 16.71
N ASN A 776 13.58 32.09 16.41
CA ASN A 776 13.82 33.36 15.74
C ASN A 776 12.80 34.38 16.28
N ALA A 777 12.73 35.57 15.68
CA ALA A 777 11.75 36.55 16.13
C ALA A 777 10.32 36.05 15.98
N HIS A 778 9.98 35.39 14.86
CA HIS A 778 8.64 34.86 14.61
C HIS A 778 8.19 33.89 15.72
N SER A 779 9.02 32.88 16.03
CA SER A 779 8.69 31.88 17.04
C SER A 779 8.54 32.46 18.45
N LEU A 780 9.27 33.54 18.75
CA LEU A 780 9.25 34.19 20.07
C LEU A 780 8.32 35.40 20.14
N TRP A 781 7.66 35.77 19.04
CA TRP A 781 7.00 37.07 18.89
C TRP A 781 5.97 37.31 20.00
N ASN A 782 5.19 36.29 20.34
CA ASN A 782 4.19 36.36 21.40
C ASN A 782 4.77 36.59 22.80
N SER A 783 6.01 36.15 23.05
CA SER A 783 6.70 36.28 24.34
C SER A 783 7.38 37.64 24.50
N ILE A 784 7.73 38.30 23.38
CA ILE A 784 8.49 39.57 23.38
C ILE A 784 7.64 40.78 22.99
N LYS A 785 6.41 40.60 22.50
CA LYS A 785 5.53 41.68 21.98
C LYS A 785 5.32 42.86 22.95
N ASP A 786 5.39 42.61 24.25
CA ASP A 786 5.15 43.62 25.30
C ASP A 786 6.41 44.45 25.62
N GLU A 787 7.58 44.07 25.09
CA GLU A 787 8.81 44.83 25.24
C GLU A 787 8.77 46.13 24.42
N SER A 788 9.15 47.24 25.06
CA SER A 788 9.16 48.58 24.46
C SER A 788 9.89 48.69 23.11
N ILE A 789 10.99 47.94 22.93
CA ILE A 789 11.74 47.92 21.67
C ILE A 789 10.98 47.18 20.55
N ILE A 790 10.21 46.14 20.88
CA ILE A 790 9.46 45.36 19.89
C ILE A 790 8.29 46.17 19.31
N GLN A 791 7.65 47.00 20.14
CA GLN A 791 6.63 47.94 19.67
C GLN A 791 7.19 48.96 18.66
N LYS A 792 8.45 49.39 18.85
CA LYS A 792 9.15 50.30 17.95
C LYS A 792 9.54 49.65 16.62
N LEU A 793 9.75 48.34 16.59
CA LEU A 793 10.11 47.58 15.38
C LEU A 793 8.97 47.40 14.38
N GLN A 794 7.73 47.85 14.71
CA GLN A 794 6.59 47.82 13.78
C GLN A 794 6.37 46.48 13.08
N THR A 795 6.44 45.36 13.81
CA THR A 795 6.29 43.98 13.26
C THR A 795 7.40 43.51 12.32
N ASN A 796 8.54 44.20 12.26
CA ASN A 796 9.70 43.74 11.50
C ASN A 796 10.44 42.59 12.22
N GLU A 797 9.97 41.36 11.99
CA GLU A 797 10.55 40.13 12.53
C GLU A 797 11.96 39.86 12.01
N TRP A 798 12.26 40.24 10.76
CA TRP A 798 13.58 40.07 10.17
C TRP A 798 14.63 40.88 10.94
N MET A 799 14.38 42.19 11.09
CA MET A 799 15.26 43.09 11.84
C MET A 799 15.44 42.62 13.28
N CYS A 800 14.37 42.16 13.93
CA CYS A 800 14.43 41.60 15.27
C CYS A 800 15.32 40.34 15.33
N THR A 801 15.20 39.44 14.36
CA THR A 801 16.04 38.23 14.25
C THR A 801 17.51 38.59 14.01
N CYS A 802 17.78 39.59 13.17
CA CYS A 802 19.14 40.09 12.95
C CYS A 802 19.73 40.72 14.22
N ILE A 803 18.95 41.49 14.98
CA ILE A 803 19.37 42.01 16.30
C ILE A 803 19.75 40.86 17.25
N PHE A 804 18.97 39.78 17.29
CA PHE A 804 19.32 38.61 18.10
C PHE A 804 20.60 37.93 17.63
N ARG A 805 20.85 37.87 16.31
CA ARG A 805 22.03 37.23 15.72
C ARG A 805 23.32 38.02 15.94
N GLN A 806 23.27 39.35 16.02
CA GLN A 806 24.45 40.23 16.09
C GLN A 806 25.14 40.22 17.48
N GLN A 807 25.53 39.04 17.96
CA GLN A 807 26.27 38.79 19.20
C GLN A 807 27.04 37.46 19.11
N GLU A 808 28.11 37.31 19.88
CA GLU A 808 29.03 36.15 19.74
C GLU A 808 28.42 34.82 20.22
N GLU A 809 27.48 34.87 21.17
CA GLU A 809 26.90 33.67 21.80
C GLU A 809 25.72 33.06 21.02
N ILE A 810 25.29 33.68 19.93
CA ILE A 810 24.18 33.21 19.10
C ILE A 810 24.69 32.77 17.73
N PHE A 811 24.30 31.55 17.34
CA PHE A 811 24.61 30.97 16.04
C PHE A 811 23.35 30.96 15.18
N SER A 812 23.53 31.09 13.87
CA SER A 812 22.45 31.15 12.90
C SER A 812 22.59 30.10 11.81
N LEU A 813 21.46 29.57 11.39
CA LEU A 813 21.28 28.73 10.21
C LEU A 813 20.38 29.50 9.24
N SER A 814 20.94 29.90 8.10
CA SER A 814 20.16 30.48 7.00
C SER A 814 19.40 29.37 6.28
N VAL A 815 18.11 29.56 6.06
CA VAL A 815 17.24 28.62 5.33
C VAL A 815 16.41 29.39 4.31
N ALA A 816 15.78 28.66 3.38
CA ALA A 816 14.91 29.28 2.39
C ALA A 816 13.82 30.11 3.10
N GLY A 817 13.78 31.41 2.81
CA GLY A 817 12.80 32.35 3.37
C GLY A 817 13.05 32.85 4.80
N GLY A 818 14.11 32.43 5.50
CA GLY A 818 14.32 32.89 6.89
C GLY A 818 15.63 32.47 7.55
N ILE A 819 15.77 32.82 8.84
CA ILE A 819 16.94 32.50 9.66
C ILE A 819 16.46 31.83 10.95
N ILE A 820 17.11 30.73 11.34
CA ILE A 820 16.87 30.01 12.59
C ILE A 820 18.11 30.15 13.49
N LEU A 821 17.90 30.47 14.76
CA LEU A 821 18.95 30.76 15.73
C LEU A 821 19.04 29.69 16.82
N ALA A 822 20.24 29.50 17.37
CA ALA A 822 20.47 28.70 18.57
C ALA A 822 21.65 29.23 19.40
N LYS A 823 21.67 28.89 20.69
CA LYS A 823 22.79 29.18 21.62
C LYS A 823 23.95 28.20 21.49
N ASN A 824 23.79 27.11 20.74
CA ASN A 824 24.81 26.07 20.57
C ASN A 824 24.99 25.74 19.08
N SER A 825 26.15 26.09 18.53
CA SER A 825 26.52 25.82 17.14
C SER A 825 26.50 24.35 16.78
N THR A 826 26.98 23.47 17.66
CA THR A 826 27.09 22.02 17.40
C THR A 826 25.72 21.33 17.25
N ALA A 827 24.66 21.95 17.77
CA ALA A 827 23.30 21.42 17.70
C ALA A 827 22.47 22.02 16.57
N LEU A 828 22.95 23.07 15.89
CA LEU A 828 22.18 23.84 14.93
C LEU A 828 22.22 23.18 13.55
N SER A 829 21.24 22.32 13.28
CA SER A 829 21.01 21.69 11.98
C SER A 829 19.52 21.47 11.73
N LEU A 830 19.11 21.41 10.47
CA LEU A 830 17.71 21.22 10.12
C LEU A 830 17.15 19.88 10.65
N SER A 831 17.96 18.83 10.69
CA SER A 831 17.55 17.54 11.26
C SER A 831 17.28 17.62 12.76
N ASN A 832 18.19 18.25 13.52
CA ASN A 832 18.03 18.38 14.97
C ASN A 832 16.85 19.31 15.33
N ILE A 833 16.54 20.30 14.47
CA ILE A 833 15.36 21.14 14.59
C ILE A 833 14.09 20.30 14.40
N CYS A 834 14.06 19.45 13.37
CA CYS A 834 12.93 18.56 13.12
C CYS A 834 12.71 17.56 14.25
N GLU A 835 13.77 16.95 14.78
CA GLU A 835 13.70 16.07 15.95
C GLU A 835 13.09 16.77 17.16
N TRP A 836 13.55 17.98 17.47
CA TRP A 836 13.03 18.77 18.58
C TRP A 836 11.55 19.14 18.42
N ILE A 837 11.10 19.43 17.19
CA ILE A 837 9.67 19.66 16.91
C ILE A 837 8.87 18.39 17.15
N VAL A 838 9.37 17.24 16.70
CA VAL A 838 8.72 15.94 16.88
C VAL A 838 8.68 15.52 18.35
N GLU A 839 9.73 15.80 19.12
CA GLU A 839 9.71 15.59 20.58
C GLU A 839 8.56 16.35 21.26
N LYS A 840 8.24 17.56 20.78
CA LYS A 840 7.15 18.39 21.32
C LYS A 840 5.77 18.02 20.76
N LYS A 841 5.66 17.62 19.49
CA LYS A 841 4.37 17.49 18.77
C LYS A 841 4.01 16.06 18.34
N GLY A 842 4.91 15.10 18.54
CA GLY A 842 4.76 13.72 18.07
C GLY A 842 5.16 13.54 16.59
N LYS A 843 5.29 12.27 16.17
CA LYS A 843 5.64 11.91 14.79
C LYS A 843 4.52 12.32 13.83
N MET A 844 4.88 12.75 12.64
CA MET A 844 3.93 13.17 11.60
C MET A 844 4.46 12.86 10.20
N THR A 845 3.70 13.10 9.14
CA THR A 845 4.24 12.94 7.79
C THR A 845 5.32 13.99 7.50
N VAL A 846 6.26 13.71 6.60
CA VAL A 846 7.30 14.65 6.15
C VAL A 846 6.66 15.97 5.68
N GLN A 847 5.49 15.89 5.04
CA GLN A 847 4.75 17.07 4.58
C GLN A 847 4.24 17.91 5.75
N ASN A 848 3.65 17.27 6.76
CA ASN A 848 3.16 17.96 7.95
C ASN A 848 4.32 18.53 8.77
N LEU A 849 5.46 17.83 8.83
CA LEU A 849 6.66 18.30 9.49
C LEU A 849 7.26 19.51 8.77
N THR A 850 7.32 19.48 7.44
CA THR A 850 7.73 20.62 6.61
C THR A 850 6.86 21.85 6.88
N ASN A 851 5.54 21.68 6.83
CA ASN A 851 4.60 22.75 7.12
C ASN A 851 4.80 23.27 8.55
N THR A 852 4.99 22.37 9.53
CA THR A 852 5.20 22.76 10.93
C THR A 852 6.47 23.56 11.13
N VAL A 853 7.58 23.19 10.48
CA VAL A 853 8.84 23.94 10.53
C VAL A 853 8.65 25.33 9.93
N ASN A 854 8.06 25.38 8.74
CA ASN A 854 7.81 26.63 8.01
C ASN A 854 6.88 27.57 8.78
N ASP A 855 5.79 27.06 9.35
CA ASP A 855 4.87 27.82 10.17
C ASP A 855 5.52 28.31 11.47
N MET A 856 6.40 27.50 12.09
CA MET A 856 7.01 27.84 13.37
C MET A 856 8.06 28.95 13.26
N PHE A 857 8.80 28.99 12.15
CA PHE A 857 9.90 29.93 11.95
C PHE A 857 9.62 30.95 10.84
N ASN A 858 8.44 30.93 10.22
CA ASN A 858 8.12 31.74 9.03
C ASN A 858 9.16 31.57 7.92
N THR A 859 9.41 30.31 7.55
CA THR A 859 10.36 29.92 6.51
C THR A 859 9.62 29.31 5.31
N ASN A 860 10.33 29.13 4.19
CA ASN A 860 9.80 28.52 2.98
C ASN A 860 10.68 27.36 2.52
N ILE A 861 10.97 26.44 3.45
CA ILE A 861 11.78 25.26 3.17
C ILE A 861 10.95 24.28 2.36
N PRO A 862 11.40 23.87 1.18
CA PRO A 862 10.65 22.93 0.36
C PRO A 862 10.64 21.53 0.98
N TYR A 863 9.59 20.76 0.69
CA TYR A 863 9.36 19.41 1.21
C TYR A 863 10.57 18.48 1.04
N TYR A 864 11.13 18.44 -0.17
CA TYR A 864 12.24 17.53 -0.50
C TYR A 864 13.47 17.80 0.38
N LYS A 865 13.71 19.06 0.78
CA LYS A 865 14.85 19.46 1.62
C LYS A 865 14.68 19.01 3.07
N ILE A 866 13.45 19.03 3.61
CA ILE A 866 13.16 18.45 4.93
C ILE A 866 13.29 16.93 4.87
N ALA A 867 12.75 16.30 3.83
CA ALA A 867 12.89 14.86 3.61
C ALA A 867 14.36 14.43 3.57
N GLU A 868 15.18 15.13 2.77
CA GLU A 868 16.61 14.89 2.65
C GLU A 868 17.35 15.13 3.96
N LYS A 869 17.06 16.19 4.72
CA LYS A 869 17.76 16.43 5.99
C LYS A 869 17.35 15.47 7.10
N LEU A 870 16.11 14.98 7.11
CA LEU A 870 15.66 13.92 8.02
C LEU A 870 16.27 12.56 7.67
N LYS A 871 16.49 12.34 6.37
CA LYS A 871 17.31 11.25 5.88
C LYS A 871 18.71 11.44 6.47
N SER A 872 19.33 12.60 6.28
CA SER A 872 20.72 12.94 6.69
C SER A 872 21.08 12.92 8.15
N GLY A 873 20.16 13.24 9.03
CA GLY A 873 20.35 13.02 10.45
C GLY A 873 20.14 11.58 10.92
N GLY A 874 19.69 10.65 10.06
CA GLY A 874 19.24 9.32 10.49
C GLY A 874 17.94 9.37 11.29
N SER A 875 17.21 10.48 11.19
CA SER A 875 16.08 10.82 12.03
C SER A 875 14.74 10.40 11.42
N TRP A 876 14.71 9.88 10.19
CA TRP A 876 13.49 9.51 9.46
C TRP A 876 12.51 8.68 10.29
N LYS A 877 12.93 7.50 10.76
CA LYS A 877 12.06 6.61 11.57
C LYS A 877 11.62 7.24 12.90
N ASN A 878 12.40 8.17 13.42
CA ASN A 878 12.13 8.83 14.69
C ASN A 878 11.21 10.04 14.52
N CYS A 879 11.26 10.70 13.36
CA CYS A 879 10.55 11.94 13.09
C CYS A 879 9.24 11.72 12.33
N VAL A 880 9.23 10.79 11.37
CA VAL A 880 8.15 10.70 10.40
C VAL A 880 7.42 9.37 10.36
N THR A 881 6.15 9.41 9.97
CA THR A 881 5.27 8.24 9.82
C THR A 881 5.30 7.63 8.42
N ASP A 882 5.88 8.32 7.44
CA ASP A 882 5.96 7.84 6.06
C ASP A 882 6.92 6.63 5.95
N SER A 883 6.50 5.64 5.14
CA SER A 883 7.35 4.51 4.78
C SER A 883 8.57 5.02 4.03
N PHE A 884 9.75 4.69 4.54
CA PHE A 884 11.01 5.05 3.88
C PHE A 884 11.13 4.36 2.51
N ASP A 885 10.67 3.11 2.41
CA ASP A 885 10.70 2.34 1.17
C ASP A 885 9.78 3.00 0.10
N ASP A 886 8.58 3.46 0.48
CA ASP A 886 7.63 4.10 -0.45
C ASP A 886 8.15 5.46 -0.95
N TYR A 887 8.88 6.20 -0.10
CA TYR A 887 9.54 7.44 -0.48
C TYR A 887 10.68 7.20 -1.48
N ILE A 888 11.49 6.16 -1.26
CA ILE A 888 12.55 5.76 -2.20
C ILE A 888 11.95 5.34 -3.55
N ASP A 889 10.87 4.56 -3.54
CA ASP A 889 10.20 4.13 -4.77
C ASP A 889 9.67 5.34 -5.57
N THR A 890 9.18 6.38 -4.88
CA THR A 890 8.72 7.64 -5.52
C THR A 890 9.88 8.42 -6.16
N LEU A 891 11.06 8.46 -5.52
CA LEU A 891 12.26 9.09 -6.09
C LEU A 891 12.79 8.33 -7.32
N MET A 892 12.74 7.00 -7.28
CA MET A 892 13.16 6.14 -8.38
C MET A 892 12.25 6.27 -9.61
N MET A 893 10.98 6.61 -9.44
CA MET A 893 10.06 6.88 -10.57
C MET A 893 10.37 8.18 -11.33
N GLY A 894 11.14 9.11 -10.73
CA GLY A 894 11.57 10.36 -11.35
C GLY A 894 12.94 10.28 -12.05
N ALA A 895 13.73 9.25 -11.75
CA ALA A 895 14.95 8.94 -12.49
C ALA A 895 14.55 8.16 -13.76
N GLU A 896 14.65 8.81 -14.92
CA GLU A 896 14.33 8.21 -16.22
C GLU A 896 15.01 6.85 -16.44
N GLU A 897 14.42 6.05 -17.35
CA GLU A 897 14.83 4.71 -17.78
C GLU A 897 16.34 4.60 -18.12
N GLU A 898 17.21 4.48 -17.12
CA GLU A 898 18.60 4.08 -17.34
C GLU A 898 18.61 2.59 -17.73
N VAL A 899 18.97 2.33 -18.99
CA VAL A 899 19.31 1.01 -19.52
C VAL A 899 20.30 0.33 -18.56
N ASP A 900 20.07 -0.95 -18.23
CA ASP A 900 20.97 -1.73 -17.35
C ASP A 900 22.36 -1.86 -18.00
N LEU A 901 23.23 -0.88 -17.69
CA LEU A 901 24.57 -0.69 -18.25
C LEU A 901 25.54 -1.83 -17.91
N PHE A 902 25.15 -2.77 -17.04
CA PHE A 902 25.94 -3.95 -16.69
C PHE A 902 25.52 -5.22 -17.45
N GLN A 903 24.74 -5.11 -18.53
CA GLN A 903 24.35 -6.28 -19.34
C GLN A 903 25.51 -6.86 -20.20
N GLU A 904 26.58 -6.11 -20.47
CA GLU A 904 27.62 -6.53 -21.43
C GLU A 904 28.85 -7.27 -20.85
N GLU A 905 28.94 -7.54 -19.54
CA GLU A 905 30.12 -8.25 -19.01
C GLU A 905 30.01 -9.79 -19.08
N PHE A 906 29.61 -10.35 -20.22
CA PHE A 906 29.93 -11.73 -20.62
C PHE A 906 29.93 -11.90 -22.15
N PHE A 907 30.97 -11.35 -22.79
CA PHE A 907 31.68 -12.02 -23.88
C PHE A 907 33.19 -11.91 -23.66
#